data_AF-A0A8C8Z9Q0-F1
#
_entry.id   AF-A0A8C8Z9Q0-F1
#
_cell.length_a   1.000
_cell.length_b   1.000
_cell.length_c   1.000
_cell.angle_alpha   90.00
_cell.angle_beta   90.00
_cell.angle_gamma   90.00
#
_symmetry.space_group_name_H-M   'P 1'
#
loop_
_entity.id
_entity.type
_entity.pdbx_description
1 polymer ?
#
loop_
_entity_poly.entity_id
_entity_poly.type
_entity_poly.pdbx_seq_one_letter_code
_entity_poly.pdbx_strand_id
1 'polypeptide(L)'
;MAAVATLETAAPTGALWGLVHDFVMGQQEGPADQVAADVKSGSYTVLQVVEALGSSLENPEPRTRARGIQLLSQVLLQCHSLLLDKEVVHLILFYENRLKDHHLVIPSVLQGLRALSLCVALPPGLAVSVLKAIFQEVHVQSLPQVDRHTVYSIITNFMQTREEELKGLGADFTFGFIQVMDGEKDPRNLLVAFRIVHDLISRDYSLGPFVEELFEVTSCYFPIDFTPPPNDPYGIQREDLILSLRAVLASTPRFAEFLLPLLIEKVDSEILSAKLDSLQTLNACCAGYGQKELKDFLPSLWSSIRRESNQRRTILEMILGFLKLQQKWSCEDKDQRPLSGFKDQLCSLVFMALTDPSTQLQLVGIRTLTVLGAQPDLLSSGDLELAVGHLYRLSFLEEDSQSCRVAALEASGILATLYPAAFSSHLVPRLAEELRTGESDLTKGDGPVKCSRHLRCMQALSAVSTHPSIVKETLPLLLQHLWQVNKGNMVAQSSEVITVCQSLQQVAEKCQQDPESCWYFHQTAIPCLLALAVQASMPEKEPSVLRKVLLEDEVLAAMVSVIGTATTHLSPELAAQSVTRIVPLFLDGNVSFLPENSFPSRFQPFQDGPSGQRRLVALLMAFVCSLPRNVEIPQLNQLMRELMELSCCHSCPFSSTAAAKCFAGLLNKHPAGQQLDEFLQLAVDKVEAGLGSGPYRSQAFTLLLWVTKALVLRYHPLSSCLTARLMGLLSDPELGPAAADGFSLLMSDCTDVLTRAGHAEVRIMFRQRFFTDNVPALVQGFHAAPQDVKPNYLKGLSHVLNRLPKPVLLPELPTLLSLLLEALSCPDCIVQLSTLSCLQPLLLEAPQVMSLHIDTLVTKFLNLSSSPSMAVRIAALQCMHALTRLPTPVLLPYKPQVIRALAKPLDDKKRLVRKEAVSARGEWFLLGSPGS
;
A
#
# COMPACT_ATOMS: atom_id res chain seq x y z
N MET A 1 25.14 22.74 -59.81
CA MET A 1 25.02 24.12 -59.30
C MET A 1 24.35 24.01 -57.94
N ALA A 2 24.93 24.38 -56.80
CA ALA A 2 25.87 25.45 -56.50
C ALA A 2 27.02 24.97 -55.60
N ALA A 3 28.13 25.71 -55.70
CA ALA A 3 29.39 25.47 -55.02
C ALA A 3 29.44 26.17 -53.66
N VAL A 4 30.14 25.57 -52.70
CA VAL A 4 31.01 26.29 -51.76
C VAL A 4 32.30 25.48 -51.63
N ALA A 5 33.41 26.12 -51.96
CA ALA A 5 34.76 25.61 -51.91
C ALA A 5 35.42 25.87 -50.54
N THR A 6 36.60 25.27 -50.35
CA THR A 6 37.66 25.56 -49.35
C THR A 6 37.45 24.92 -47.95
N LEU A 7 38.41 24.25 -47.29
CA LEU A 7 39.86 24.14 -47.43
C LEU A 7 40.34 22.68 -47.21
N GLU A 8 41.17 22.15 -48.11
CA GLU A 8 42.21 21.19 -47.73
C GLU A 8 43.31 21.97 -47.00
N THR A 9 43.29 21.96 -45.67
CA THR A 9 44.50 22.24 -44.88
C THR A 9 45.12 20.90 -44.51
N ALA A 10 46.18 20.51 -45.20
CA ALA A 10 47.13 19.55 -44.67
C ALA A 10 47.68 20.13 -43.36
N ALA A 11 47.14 19.70 -42.22
CA ALA A 11 47.77 19.91 -40.93
C ALA A 11 49.15 19.22 -40.98
N PRO A 12 50.22 19.86 -40.46
CA PRO A 12 51.54 19.27 -40.55
C PRO A 12 51.55 18.03 -39.66
N THR A 13 51.72 16.85 -40.26
CA THR A 13 51.91 15.57 -39.56
C THR A 13 52.92 15.68 -38.40
N GLY A 14 53.87 16.62 -38.47
CA GLY A 14 54.82 16.92 -37.39
C GLY A 14 54.22 17.27 -36.02
N ALA A 15 53.01 17.84 -35.95
CA ALA A 15 52.37 18.13 -34.66
C ALA A 15 51.90 16.83 -33.97
N LEU A 16 51.33 15.89 -34.72
CA LEU A 16 50.96 14.56 -34.23
C LEU A 16 52.19 13.76 -33.76
N TRP A 17 53.28 13.78 -34.54
CA TRP A 17 54.56 13.15 -34.15
C TRP A 17 55.11 13.74 -32.85
N GLY A 18 55.01 15.05 -32.65
CA GLY A 18 55.39 15.72 -31.40
C GLY A 18 54.56 15.24 -30.22
N LEU A 19 53.24 15.23 -30.33
CA LEU A 19 52.33 14.76 -29.28
C LEU A 19 52.58 13.28 -28.91
N VAL A 20 52.79 12.43 -29.92
CA VAL A 20 53.13 11.01 -29.72
C VAL A 20 54.47 10.87 -29.00
N HIS A 21 55.50 11.60 -29.43
CA HIS A 21 56.81 11.57 -28.79
C HIS A 21 56.73 12.04 -27.33
N ASP A 22 56.03 13.14 -27.06
CA ASP A 22 55.89 13.70 -25.70
C ASP A 22 55.16 12.73 -24.76
N PHE A 23 54.11 12.06 -25.25
CA PHE A 23 53.43 11.01 -24.48
C PHE A 23 54.34 9.81 -24.20
N VAL A 24 55.04 9.31 -25.23
CA VAL A 24 55.96 8.17 -25.10
C VAL A 24 57.12 8.52 -24.16
N MET A 25 57.55 9.77 -24.09
CA MET A 25 58.60 10.23 -23.18
C MET A 25 58.11 10.52 -21.74
N GLY A 26 56.80 10.49 -21.48
CA GLY A 26 56.23 10.51 -20.14
C GLY A 26 55.33 11.70 -19.79
N GLN A 27 55.06 12.62 -20.73
CA GLN A 27 54.05 13.67 -20.56
C GLN A 27 52.67 13.12 -20.95
N GLN A 28 52.05 12.35 -20.04
CA GLN A 28 50.88 11.54 -20.38
C GLN A 28 49.56 12.33 -20.41
N GLU A 29 49.36 13.27 -19.48
CA GLU A 29 48.13 14.08 -19.39
C GLU A 29 48.25 15.32 -20.27
N GLY A 30 47.33 15.49 -21.21
CA GLY A 30 47.37 16.53 -22.24
C GLY A 30 47.44 15.95 -23.66
N PRO A 31 48.52 15.23 -24.05
CA PRO A 31 48.64 14.70 -25.40
C PRO A 31 47.59 13.65 -25.76
N ALA A 32 47.18 12.79 -24.83
CA ALA A 32 46.14 11.80 -25.10
C ALA A 32 44.77 12.43 -25.39
N ASP A 33 44.36 13.42 -24.58
CA ASP A 33 43.10 14.14 -24.79
C ASP A 33 43.13 15.01 -26.04
N GLN A 34 44.26 15.65 -26.33
CA GLN A 34 44.44 16.43 -27.54
C GLN A 34 44.37 15.55 -28.79
N VAL A 35 45.08 14.41 -28.80
CA VAL A 35 45.02 13.46 -29.93
C VAL A 35 43.60 12.92 -30.10
N ALA A 36 42.90 12.59 -29.01
CA ALA A 36 41.50 12.15 -29.08
C ALA A 36 40.56 13.26 -29.62
N ALA A 37 40.75 14.52 -29.23
CA ALA A 37 39.99 15.66 -29.74
C ALA A 37 40.27 15.90 -31.24
N ASP A 38 41.52 15.77 -31.66
CA ASP A 38 41.93 15.91 -33.06
C ASP A 38 41.34 14.80 -33.93
N VAL A 39 41.26 13.57 -33.42
CA VAL A 39 40.57 12.46 -34.11
C VAL A 39 39.06 12.71 -34.18
N LYS A 40 38.42 13.15 -33.09
CA LYS A 40 36.97 13.47 -33.07
C LYS A 40 36.58 14.61 -34.01
N SER A 41 37.46 15.60 -34.19
CA SER A 41 37.25 16.73 -35.10
C SER A 41 37.57 16.40 -36.56
N GLY A 42 38.11 15.21 -36.84
CA GLY A 42 38.55 14.80 -38.18
C GLY A 42 39.88 15.42 -38.62
N SER A 43 40.61 16.06 -37.71
CA SER A 43 41.93 16.65 -37.98
C SER A 43 43.00 15.57 -38.24
N TYR A 44 42.88 14.41 -37.59
CA TYR A 44 43.67 13.21 -37.89
C TYR A 44 42.77 11.98 -37.99
N THR A 45 43.17 11.01 -38.80
CA THR A 45 42.54 9.68 -38.83
C THR A 45 43.20 8.74 -37.84
N VAL A 46 42.49 7.70 -37.41
CA VAL A 46 43.06 6.65 -36.54
C VAL A 46 44.25 5.97 -37.22
N LEU A 47 44.21 5.80 -38.55
CA LEU A 47 45.33 5.29 -39.32
C LEU A 47 46.58 6.17 -39.16
N GLN A 48 46.45 7.49 -39.26
CA GLN A 48 47.57 8.42 -39.09
C GLN A 48 48.16 8.36 -37.67
N VAL A 49 47.32 8.15 -36.65
CA VAL A 49 47.79 7.93 -35.26
C VAL A 49 48.59 6.64 -35.15
N VAL A 50 48.11 5.53 -35.76
CA VAL A 50 48.81 4.24 -35.77
C VAL A 50 50.14 4.33 -36.53
N GLU A 51 50.18 5.03 -37.67
CA GLU A 51 51.41 5.27 -38.44
C GLU A 51 52.44 6.09 -37.64
N ALA A 52 52.00 7.13 -36.95
CA ALA A 52 52.85 7.95 -36.07
C ALA A 52 53.40 7.15 -34.88
N LEU A 53 52.65 6.16 -34.39
CA LEU A 53 53.08 5.26 -33.33
C LEU A 53 54.05 4.17 -33.80
N GLY A 54 54.20 3.92 -35.11
CA GLY A 54 54.92 2.78 -35.66
C GLY A 54 56.30 2.51 -35.05
N SER A 55 57.16 3.53 -34.96
CA SER A 55 58.50 3.41 -34.38
C SER A 55 58.52 3.10 -32.88
N SER A 56 57.45 3.49 -32.15
CA SER A 56 57.29 3.17 -30.73
C SER A 56 56.76 1.75 -30.51
N LEU A 57 55.90 1.26 -31.41
CA LEU A 57 55.28 -0.07 -31.35
C LEU A 57 56.25 -1.19 -31.75
N GLU A 58 57.26 -0.89 -32.58
CA GLU A 58 58.30 -1.83 -33.01
C GLU A 58 59.58 -1.74 -32.16
N ASN A 59 59.61 -0.85 -31.17
CA ASN A 59 60.78 -0.65 -30.33
C ASN A 59 61.12 -1.93 -29.54
N PRO A 60 62.41 -2.32 -29.41
CA PRO A 60 62.79 -3.51 -28.64
C PRO A 60 62.44 -3.41 -27.15
N GLU A 61 62.34 -2.20 -26.59
CA GLU A 61 62.02 -1.99 -25.17
C GLU A 61 60.52 -2.17 -24.87
N PRO A 62 60.12 -3.12 -24.00
CA PRO A 62 58.71 -3.40 -23.71
C PRO A 62 57.93 -2.20 -23.13
N ARG A 63 58.59 -1.35 -22.33
CA ARG A 63 57.96 -0.15 -21.73
C ARG A 63 57.60 0.90 -22.78
N THR A 64 58.39 0.99 -23.84
CA THR A 64 58.15 1.92 -24.94
C THR A 64 56.97 1.43 -25.79
N ARG A 65 56.91 0.12 -26.07
CA ARG A 65 55.73 -0.50 -26.71
C ARG A 65 54.47 -0.35 -25.86
N ALA A 66 54.54 -0.60 -24.55
CA ALA A 66 53.41 -0.47 -23.64
C ALA A 66 52.83 0.95 -23.65
N ARG A 67 53.67 1.98 -23.58
CA ARG A 67 53.24 3.39 -23.67
C ARG A 67 52.61 3.73 -25.02
N GLY A 68 53.19 3.27 -26.12
CA GLY A 68 52.61 3.47 -27.45
C GLY A 68 51.22 2.84 -27.58
N ILE A 69 51.05 1.60 -27.10
CA ILE A 69 49.77 0.91 -27.09
C ILE A 69 48.79 1.57 -26.12
N GLN A 70 49.26 2.07 -24.97
CA GLN A 70 48.43 2.78 -24.01
C GLN A 70 47.82 4.05 -24.60
N LEU A 71 48.62 4.85 -25.33
CA LEU A 71 48.10 6.03 -26.04
C LEU A 71 47.02 5.63 -27.04
N LEU A 72 47.29 4.61 -27.86
CA LEU A 72 46.32 4.12 -28.84
C LEU A 72 45.02 3.67 -28.15
N SER A 73 45.12 2.89 -27.08
CA SER A 73 43.96 2.41 -26.32
C SER A 73 43.15 3.55 -25.69
N GLN A 74 43.81 4.61 -25.19
CA GLN A 74 43.14 5.80 -24.65
C GLN A 74 42.39 6.58 -25.73
N VAL A 75 43.00 6.75 -26.90
CA VAL A 75 42.36 7.40 -28.06
C VAL A 75 41.16 6.58 -28.53
N LEU A 76 41.30 5.26 -28.64
CA LEU A 76 40.20 4.36 -29.03
C LEU A 76 39.05 4.39 -28.03
N LEU A 77 39.33 4.44 -26.73
CA LEU A 77 38.29 4.51 -25.69
C LEU A 77 37.47 5.81 -25.80
N GLN A 78 38.01 6.87 -26.37
CA GLN A 78 37.28 8.11 -26.63
C GLN A 78 36.58 8.15 -27.99
N CYS A 79 37.03 7.33 -28.95
CA CYS A 79 36.63 7.41 -30.36
C CYS A 79 35.92 6.16 -30.89
N HIS A 80 35.63 5.16 -30.05
CA HIS A 80 35.10 3.84 -30.45
C HIS A 80 33.83 3.90 -31.30
N SER A 81 32.98 4.93 -31.15
CA SER A 81 31.75 5.10 -31.93
C SER A 81 31.98 5.59 -33.37
N LEU A 82 33.18 6.06 -33.69
CA LEU A 82 33.53 6.66 -34.98
C LEU A 82 34.32 5.72 -35.90
N LEU A 83 34.67 4.51 -35.42
CA LEU A 83 35.48 3.55 -36.16
C LEU A 83 34.66 2.85 -37.25
N LEU A 84 35.27 2.66 -38.41
CA LEU A 84 34.70 1.90 -39.53
C LEU A 84 34.94 0.39 -39.36
N ASP A 85 34.05 -0.45 -39.90
CA ASP A 85 34.12 -1.92 -39.81
C ASP A 85 35.51 -2.47 -40.19
N LYS A 86 36.09 -1.94 -41.27
CA LYS A 86 37.42 -2.36 -41.74
C LYS A 86 38.51 -2.00 -40.73
N GLU A 87 38.43 -0.85 -40.09
CA GLU A 87 39.42 -0.40 -39.10
C GLU A 87 39.34 -1.28 -37.86
N VAL A 88 38.12 -1.58 -37.40
CA VAL A 88 37.87 -2.46 -36.25
C VAL A 88 38.48 -3.85 -36.47
N VAL A 89 38.33 -4.45 -37.66
CA VAL A 89 38.94 -5.75 -38.00
C VAL A 89 40.46 -5.71 -37.85
N HIS A 90 41.11 -4.71 -38.44
CA HIS A 90 42.58 -4.62 -38.41
C HIS A 90 43.10 -4.33 -37.00
N LEU A 91 42.40 -3.46 -36.25
CA LEU A 91 42.74 -3.16 -34.87
C LEU A 91 42.60 -4.41 -34.00
N ILE A 92 41.51 -5.18 -34.11
CA ILE A 92 41.33 -6.41 -33.34
C ILE A 92 42.47 -7.40 -33.61
N LEU A 93 42.76 -7.68 -34.88
CA LEU A 93 43.87 -8.59 -35.25
C LEU A 93 45.22 -8.10 -34.72
N PHE A 94 45.46 -6.78 -34.76
CA PHE A 94 46.65 -6.18 -34.18
C PHE A 94 46.72 -6.39 -32.66
N TYR A 95 45.65 -6.09 -31.92
CA TYR A 95 45.60 -6.24 -30.48
C TYR A 95 45.69 -7.72 -30.05
N GLU A 96 45.03 -8.64 -30.77
CA GLU A 96 45.14 -10.09 -30.53
C GLU A 96 46.59 -10.58 -30.69
N ASN A 97 47.29 -10.13 -31.74
CA ASN A 97 48.70 -10.47 -31.91
C ASN A 97 49.57 -9.88 -30.79
N ARG A 98 49.21 -8.71 -30.26
CA ARG A 98 49.93 -8.04 -29.16
C ARG A 98 49.62 -8.61 -27.78
N LEU A 99 48.57 -9.43 -27.61
CA LEU A 99 48.36 -10.20 -26.37
C LEU A 99 49.50 -11.19 -26.12
N LYS A 100 50.22 -11.61 -27.17
CA LYS A 100 51.37 -12.53 -27.11
C LYS A 100 52.70 -11.82 -26.80
N ASP A 101 52.67 -10.50 -26.59
CA ASP A 101 53.86 -9.71 -26.27
C ASP A 101 54.22 -9.84 -24.78
N HIS A 102 55.21 -9.08 -24.32
CA HIS A 102 55.68 -9.07 -22.95
C HIS A 102 54.55 -8.71 -21.96
N HIS A 103 54.55 -9.29 -20.76
CA HIS A 103 53.53 -9.09 -19.72
C HIS A 103 53.31 -7.62 -19.28
N LEU A 104 54.23 -6.71 -19.61
CA LEU A 104 54.12 -5.26 -19.32
C LEU A 104 53.25 -4.54 -20.35
N VAL A 105 53.02 -5.15 -21.51
CA VAL A 105 52.27 -4.61 -22.63
C VAL A 105 50.81 -5.05 -22.58
N ILE A 106 50.55 -6.26 -22.08
CA ILE A 106 49.21 -6.89 -22.01
C ILE A 106 48.15 -5.96 -21.37
N PRO A 107 48.40 -5.26 -20.24
CA PRO A 107 47.41 -4.32 -19.68
C PRO A 107 46.92 -3.26 -20.67
N SER A 108 47.85 -2.63 -21.41
CA SER A 108 47.53 -1.62 -22.42
C SER A 108 46.77 -2.23 -23.60
N VAL A 109 47.07 -3.48 -23.95
CA VAL A 109 46.37 -4.23 -25.01
C VAL A 109 44.92 -4.52 -24.59
N LEU A 110 44.70 -4.99 -23.35
CA LEU A 110 43.36 -5.25 -22.81
C LEU A 110 42.50 -3.99 -22.76
N GLN A 111 43.07 -2.82 -22.44
CA GLN A 111 42.34 -1.55 -22.49
C GLN A 111 41.85 -1.21 -23.90
N GLY A 112 42.65 -1.51 -24.92
CA GLY A 112 42.24 -1.32 -26.32
C GLY A 112 41.16 -2.30 -26.75
N LEU A 113 41.28 -3.57 -26.37
CA LEU A 113 40.23 -4.57 -26.60
C LEU A 113 38.92 -4.23 -25.88
N ARG A 114 38.99 -3.59 -24.69
CA ARG A 114 37.81 -3.04 -24.01
C ARG A 114 37.18 -1.88 -24.78
N ALA A 115 37.97 -0.98 -25.36
CA ALA A 115 37.42 0.07 -26.21
C ALA A 115 36.75 -0.53 -27.46
N LEU A 116 37.37 -1.52 -28.09
CA LEU A 116 36.85 -2.19 -29.29
C LEU A 116 35.60 -3.03 -28.99
N SER A 117 35.45 -3.60 -27.79
CA SER A 117 34.23 -4.33 -27.41
C SER A 117 33.01 -3.43 -27.19
N LEU A 118 33.19 -2.10 -27.11
CA LEU A 118 32.12 -1.11 -27.08
C LEU A 118 31.65 -0.68 -28.49
N CYS A 119 32.30 -1.15 -29.55
CA CYS A 119 31.97 -0.77 -30.92
C CYS A 119 30.70 -1.49 -31.42
N VAL A 120 29.74 -0.72 -31.93
CA VAL A 120 28.49 -1.26 -32.50
C VAL A 120 28.73 -1.95 -33.85
N ALA A 121 29.73 -1.48 -34.60
CA ALA A 121 30.09 -1.95 -35.93
C ALA A 121 31.20 -3.02 -35.88
N LEU A 122 30.91 -4.13 -35.20
CA LEU A 122 31.81 -5.28 -35.09
C LEU A 122 31.34 -6.38 -36.05
N PRO A 123 32.14 -6.78 -37.06
CA PRO A 123 31.81 -7.91 -37.93
C PRO A 123 31.61 -9.22 -37.14
N PRO A 124 30.69 -10.10 -37.60
CA PRO A 124 30.40 -11.35 -36.91
C PRO A 124 31.62 -12.26 -36.85
N GLY A 125 31.80 -12.94 -35.72
CA GLY A 125 32.92 -13.85 -35.45
C GLY A 125 34.12 -13.19 -34.76
N LEU A 126 34.27 -11.86 -34.83
CA LEU A 126 35.38 -11.18 -34.14
C LEU A 126 35.20 -11.15 -32.62
N ALA A 127 33.98 -11.06 -32.10
CA ALA A 127 33.75 -11.13 -30.65
C ALA A 127 34.23 -12.49 -30.10
N VAL A 128 33.92 -13.56 -30.83
CA VAL A 128 34.36 -14.93 -30.53
C VAL A 128 35.88 -15.06 -30.63
N SER A 129 36.50 -14.49 -31.66
CA SER A 129 37.96 -14.47 -31.82
C SER A 129 38.65 -13.81 -30.64
N VAL A 130 38.20 -12.60 -30.25
CA VAL A 130 38.78 -11.84 -29.14
C VAL A 130 38.69 -12.63 -27.83
N LEU A 131 37.53 -13.20 -27.53
CA LEU A 131 37.35 -13.99 -26.30
C LEU A 131 38.23 -15.23 -26.29
N LYS A 132 38.32 -15.99 -27.40
CA LYS A 132 39.23 -17.12 -27.52
C LYS A 132 40.69 -16.71 -27.30
N ALA A 133 41.12 -15.60 -27.91
CA ALA A 133 42.48 -15.08 -27.75
C ALA A 133 42.77 -14.68 -26.30
N ILE A 134 41.83 -14.03 -25.62
CA ILE A 134 41.97 -13.70 -24.19
C ILE A 134 42.08 -14.98 -23.34
N PHE A 135 41.18 -15.95 -23.53
CA PHE A 135 41.18 -17.19 -22.74
C PHE A 135 42.44 -18.03 -22.97
N GLN A 136 43.00 -18.00 -24.17
CA GLN A 136 44.17 -18.79 -24.54
C GLN A 136 45.49 -18.13 -24.11
N GLU A 137 45.63 -16.82 -24.27
CA GLU A 137 46.92 -16.12 -24.15
C GLU A 137 47.10 -15.38 -22.82
N VAL A 138 46.01 -15.10 -22.09
CA VAL A 138 46.05 -14.25 -20.89
C VAL A 138 45.79 -15.05 -19.62
N HIS A 139 46.80 -15.16 -18.75
CA HIS A 139 46.62 -15.70 -17.41
C HIS A 139 46.07 -14.63 -16.45
N VAL A 140 44.74 -14.55 -16.32
CA VAL A 140 44.02 -13.48 -15.62
C VAL A 140 44.46 -13.31 -14.16
N GLN A 141 44.75 -14.40 -13.46
CA GLN A 141 45.15 -14.36 -12.04
C GLN A 141 46.49 -13.65 -11.82
N SER A 142 47.36 -13.59 -12.84
CA SER A 142 48.62 -12.84 -12.79
C SER A 142 48.47 -11.34 -12.98
N LEU A 143 47.32 -10.87 -13.46
CA LEU A 143 47.09 -9.46 -13.76
C LEU A 143 46.78 -8.65 -12.49
N PRO A 144 47.13 -7.35 -12.47
CA PRO A 144 46.64 -6.41 -11.47
C PRO A 144 45.10 -6.34 -11.45
N GLN A 145 44.55 -5.94 -10.29
CA GLN A 145 43.10 -5.91 -10.07
C GLN A 145 42.32 -5.10 -11.13
N VAL A 146 42.83 -3.93 -11.53
CA VAL A 146 42.20 -3.05 -12.52
C VAL A 146 42.19 -3.70 -13.91
N ASP A 147 43.23 -4.46 -14.24
CA ASP A 147 43.34 -5.13 -15.53
C ASP A 147 42.43 -6.38 -15.58
N ARG A 148 42.29 -7.10 -14.46
CA ARG A 148 41.25 -8.15 -14.33
C ARG A 148 39.84 -7.59 -14.53
N HIS A 149 39.56 -6.41 -13.95
CA HIS A 149 38.28 -5.72 -14.16
C HIS A 149 38.03 -5.40 -15.64
N THR A 150 39.09 -5.05 -16.36
CA THR A 150 39.06 -4.79 -17.81
C THR A 150 38.68 -6.06 -18.59
N VAL A 151 39.23 -7.22 -18.22
CA VAL A 151 38.84 -8.53 -18.81
C VAL A 151 37.36 -8.81 -18.58
N TYR A 152 36.87 -8.72 -17.34
CA TYR A 152 35.44 -8.94 -17.05
C TYR A 152 34.54 -7.96 -17.82
N SER A 153 34.95 -6.70 -17.94
CA SER A 153 34.21 -5.69 -18.70
C SER A 153 34.07 -6.06 -20.17
N ILE A 154 35.15 -6.56 -20.80
CA ILE A 154 35.12 -7.05 -22.20
C ILE A 154 34.08 -8.17 -22.35
N ILE A 155 34.11 -9.15 -21.43
CA ILE A 155 33.17 -10.28 -21.46
C ILE A 155 31.73 -9.78 -21.33
N THR A 156 31.46 -8.89 -20.37
CA THR A 156 30.11 -8.33 -20.20
C THR A 156 29.64 -7.50 -21.39
N ASN A 157 30.53 -6.73 -22.03
CA ASN A 157 30.19 -5.95 -23.23
C ASN A 157 29.74 -6.88 -24.37
N PHE A 158 30.46 -7.99 -24.59
CA PHE A 158 30.09 -8.95 -25.62
C PHE A 158 28.84 -9.77 -25.26
N MET A 159 28.63 -10.14 -23.99
CA MET A 159 27.38 -10.77 -23.56
C MET A 159 26.16 -9.88 -23.73
N GLN A 160 26.33 -8.55 -23.73
CA GLN A 160 25.24 -7.60 -23.98
C GLN A 160 25.00 -7.36 -25.47
N THR A 161 26.05 -7.35 -26.30
CA THR A 161 25.96 -6.91 -27.70
C THR A 161 26.00 -8.03 -28.73
N ARG A 162 26.54 -9.20 -28.38
CA ARG A 162 26.86 -10.33 -29.29
C ARG A 162 26.46 -11.69 -28.69
N GLU A 163 25.35 -11.72 -27.94
CA GLU A 163 24.90 -12.92 -27.21
C GLU A 163 24.80 -14.19 -28.09
N GLU A 164 24.22 -14.09 -29.28
CA GLU A 164 24.08 -15.24 -30.19
C GLU A 164 25.43 -15.82 -30.65
N GLU A 165 26.44 -14.97 -30.87
CA GLU A 165 27.78 -15.42 -31.24
C GLU A 165 28.47 -16.14 -30.08
N LEU A 166 28.31 -15.61 -28.85
CA LEU A 166 28.87 -16.22 -27.65
C LEU A 166 28.13 -17.53 -27.31
N LYS A 167 26.82 -17.64 -27.56
CA LYS A 167 26.09 -18.92 -27.47
C LYS A 167 26.60 -19.93 -28.49
N GLY A 168 26.96 -19.47 -29.69
CA GLY A 168 27.57 -20.29 -30.74
C GLY A 168 28.91 -20.91 -30.38
N LEU A 169 29.65 -20.37 -29.40
CA LEU A 169 30.85 -21.01 -28.83
C LEU A 169 30.53 -22.28 -28.02
N GLY A 170 29.28 -22.46 -27.62
CA GLY A 170 28.86 -23.59 -26.79
C GLY A 170 29.58 -23.63 -25.44
N ALA A 171 29.90 -24.84 -24.98
CA ALA A 171 30.47 -25.08 -23.66
C ALA A 171 31.90 -24.54 -23.50
N ASP A 172 32.62 -24.27 -24.59
CA ASP A 172 33.97 -23.72 -24.56
C ASP A 172 33.98 -22.30 -23.98
N PHE A 173 32.91 -21.51 -24.19
CA PHE A 173 32.80 -20.18 -23.56
C PHE A 173 32.64 -20.31 -22.05
N THR A 174 31.78 -21.22 -21.59
CA THR A 174 31.58 -21.50 -20.16
C THR A 174 32.89 -21.95 -19.52
N PHE A 175 33.59 -22.91 -20.13
CA PHE A 175 34.89 -23.39 -19.63
C PHE A 175 35.95 -22.29 -19.60
N GLY A 176 36.08 -21.51 -20.68
CA GLY A 176 37.01 -20.39 -20.73
C GLY A 176 36.71 -19.34 -19.64
N PHE A 177 35.44 -19.05 -19.40
CA PHE A 177 35.05 -18.14 -18.32
C PHE A 177 35.33 -18.70 -16.92
N ILE A 178 35.12 -19.99 -16.68
CA ILE A 178 35.49 -20.64 -15.41
C ILE A 178 36.97 -20.40 -15.10
N GLN A 179 37.85 -20.58 -16.10
CA GLN A 179 39.29 -20.35 -15.96
C GLN A 179 39.63 -18.87 -15.69
N VAL A 180 38.90 -17.94 -16.29
CA VAL A 180 39.05 -16.49 -16.05
C VAL A 180 38.60 -16.08 -14.65
N MET A 181 37.53 -16.69 -14.14
CA MET A 181 36.97 -16.38 -12.83
C MET A 181 37.77 -17.00 -11.68
N ASP A 182 38.47 -18.10 -11.93
CA ASP A 182 39.15 -18.87 -10.89
C ASP A 182 40.07 -17.99 -10.02
N GLY A 183 39.90 -18.08 -8.71
CA GLY A 183 40.73 -17.38 -7.72
C GLY A 183 40.61 -15.85 -7.67
N GLU A 184 39.55 -15.23 -8.21
CA GLU A 184 39.32 -13.78 -8.03
C GLU A 184 39.00 -13.43 -6.57
N LYS A 185 39.63 -12.37 -6.05
CA LYS A 185 39.52 -11.99 -4.63
C LYS A 185 38.98 -10.58 -4.43
N ASP A 186 39.02 -9.74 -5.46
CA ASP A 186 38.55 -8.37 -5.34
C ASP A 186 37.02 -8.32 -5.40
N PRO A 187 36.34 -7.69 -4.42
CA PRO A 187 34.88 -7.68 -4.34
C PRO A 187 34.21 -6.99 -5.54
N ARG A 188 34.86 -6.00 -6.17
CA ARG A 188 34.31 -5.31 -7.35
C ARG A 188 34.27 -6.25 -8.54
N ASN A 189 35.32 -7.06 -8.70
CA ASN A 189 35.41 -8.03 -9.78
C ASN A 189 34.49 -9.22 -9.52
N LEU A 190 34.37 -9.68 -8.26
CA LEU A 190 33.46 -10.77 -7.89
C LEU A 190 31.99 -10.45 -8.22
N LEU A 191 31.51 -9.24 -7.96
CA LEU A 191 30.14 -8.85 -8.32
C LEU A 191 29.90 -8.96 -9.84
N VAL A 192 30.89 -8.57 -10.65
CA VAL A 192 30.81 -8.68 -12.11
C VAL A 192 30.88 -10.15 -12.53
N ALA A 193 31.76 -10.94 -11.93
CA ALA A 193 31.92 -12.36 -12.23
C ALA A 193 30.64 -13.15 -11.88
N PHE A 194 30.05 -12.92 -10.70
CA PHE A 194 28.77 -13.52 -10.32
C PHE A 194 27.65 -13.13 -11.29
N ARG A 195 27.60 -11.87 -11.74
CA ARG A 195 26.64 -11.46 -12.78
C ARG A 195 26.85 -12.22 -14.09
N ILE A 196 28.10 -12.44 -14.52
CA ILE A 196 28.39 -13.23 -15.71
C ILE A 196 27.90 -14.68 -15.54
N VAL A 197 28.17 -15.32 -14.40
CA VAL A 197 27.65 -16.68 -14.14
C VAL A 197 26.12 -16.72 -14.13
N HIS A 198 25.49 -15.75 -13.47
CA HIS A 198 24.03 -15.65 -13.47
C HIS A 198 23.48 -15.47 -14.89
N ASP A 199 24.11 -14.64 -15.73
CA ASP A 199 23.71 -14.44 -17.13
C ASP A 199 23.96 -15.70 -17.99
N LEU A 200 25.02 -16.47 -17.74
CA LEU A 200 25.23 -17.78 -18.38
C LEU A 200 24.06 -18.72 -18.12
N ILE A 201 23.57 -18.76 -16.88
CA ILE A 201 22.48 -19.65 -16.47
C ILE A 201 21.13 -19.11 -16.96
N SER A 202 20.80 -17.86 -16.65
CA SER A 202 19.49 -17.27 -16.90
C SER A 202 19.19 -17.05 -18.39
N ARG A 203 20.22 -16.89 -19.22
CA ARG A 203 20.07 -16.73 -20.67
C ARG A 203 20.28 -18.02 -21.47
N ASP A 204 20.34 -19.18 -20.81
CA ASP A 204 20.43 -20.49 -21.45
C ASP A 204 21.70 -20.65 -22.32
N TYR A 205 22.87 -20.28 -21.78
CA TYR A 205 24.14 -20.65 -22.39
C TYR A 205 24.43 -22.15 -22.18
N SER A 206 25.13 -22.76 -23.14
CA SER A 206 25.51 -24.17 -23.04
C SER A 206 26.58 -24.35 -21.96
N LEU A 207 26.19 -24.95 -20.83
CA LEU A 207 27.15 -25.30 -19.77
C LEU A 207 27.96 -26.56 -20.11
N GLY A 208 27.45 -27.41 -21.02
CA GLY A 208 28.08 -28.68 -21.38
C GLY A 208 28.30 -29.59 -20.16
N PRO A 209 29.46 -30.29 -20.08
CA PRO A 209 29.82 -31.11 -18.92
C PRO A 209 30.27 -30.27 -17.71
N PHE A 210 30.45 -28.95 -17.86
CA PHE A 210 31.14 -28.10 -16.88
C PHE A 210 30.26 -27.59 -15.73
N VAL A 211 29.18 -28.30 -15.40
CA VAL A 211 28.24 -27.86 -14.36
C VAL A 211 28.89 -27.90 -12.99
N GLU A 212 29.61 -28.98 -12.71
CA GLU A 212 30.31 -29.20 -11.44
C GLU A 212 31.41 -28.15 -11.29
N GLU A 213 32.23 -27.93 -12.32
CA GLU A 213 33.31 -26.95 -12.32
C GLU A 213 32.79 -25.51 -12.18
N LEU A 214 31.66 -25.17 -12.81
CA LEU A 214 31.01 -23.87 -12.63
C LEU A 214 30.46 -23.70 -11.21
N PHE A 215 29.95 -24.78 -10.61
CA PHE A 215 29.53 -24.78 -9.23
C PHE A 215 30.72 -24.65 -8.28
N GLU A 216 31.82 -25.38 -8.49
CA GLU A 216 33.02 -25.32 -7.65
C GLU A 216 33.64 -23.91 -7.62
N VAL A 217 33.80 -23.28 -8.79
CA VAL A 217 34.40 -21.95 -8.88
C VAL A 217 33.55 -20.86 -8.23
N THR A 218 32.24 -21.08 -8.06
CA THR A 218 31.32 -20.13 -7.41
C THR A 218 31.08 -20.45 -5.94
N SER A 219 30.93 -21.73 -5.59
CA SER A 219 30.61 -22.18 -4.23
C SER A 219 31.77 -22.01 -3.25
N CYS A 220 33.01 -21.92 -3.73
CA CYS A 220 34.19 -21.72 -2.89
C CYS A 220 34.16 -20.41 -2.07
N TYR A 221 33.34 -19.42 -2.50
CA TYR A 221 33.13 -18.16 -1.77
C TYR A 221 32.08 -18.27 -0.65
N PHE A 222 31.48 -19.45 -0.43
CA PHE A 222 30.41 -19.63 0.53
C PHE A 222 30.90 -20.25 1.87
N PRO A 223 30.62 -19.63 3.04
CA PRO A 223 29.97 -18.34 3.23
C PRO A 223 30.92 -17.17 2.96
N ILE A 224 30.37 -16.01 2.57
CA ILE A 224 31.17 -14.81 2.31
C ILE A 224 31.74 -14.27 3.62
N ASP A 225 33.07 -14.34 3.73
CA ASP A 225 33.86 -13.72 4.79
C ASP A 225 34.54 -12.45 4.25
N PHE A 226 33.80 -11.33 4.30
CA PHE A 226 34.26 -10.03 3.82
C PHE A 226 33.96 -8.94 4.85
N THR A 227 34.96 -8.11 5.14
CA THR A 227 34.81 -6.91 5.97
C THR A 227 35.16 -5.68 5.13
N PRO A 228 34.22 -4.73 4.91
CA PRO A 228 34.49 -3.57 4.08
C PRO A 228 35.54 -2.65 4.73
N PRO A 229 36.47 -2.08 3.95
CA PRO A 229 37.40 -1.08 4.45
C PRO A 229 36.65 0.16 4.98
N PRO A 230 37.08 0.78 6.10
CA PRO A 230 36.34 1.88 6.74
C PRO A 230 36.21 3.17 5.90
N ASN A 231 36.95 3.29 4.79
CA ASN A 231 36.90 4.42 3.85
C ASN A 231 36.84 3.93 2.39
N ASP A 232 36.07 2.89 2.09
CA ASP A 232 35.91 2.44 0.70
C ASP A 232 35.14 3.48 -0.13
N PRO A 233 35.76 4.13 -1.14
CA PRO A 233 35.08 5.12 -1.99
C PRO A 233 33.97 4.50 -2.86
N TYR A 234 33.92 3.17 -3.00
CA TYR A 234 32.91 2.46 -3.79
C TYR A 234 31.74 1.92 -2.95
N GLY A 235 31.91 1.84 -1.63
CA GLY A 235 30.84 1.50 -0.69
C GLY A 235 30.31 0.07 -0.72
N ILE A 236 31.05 -0.91 -1.27
CA ILE A 236 30.58 -2.30 -1.38
C ILE A 236 30.48 -2.93 0.01
N GLN A 237 29.30 -3.48 0.34
CA GLN A 237 29.03 -4.15 1.61
C GLN A 237 29.14 -5.66 1.49
N ARG A 238 29.30 -6.33 2.64
CA ARG A 238 29.27 -7.80 2.73
C ARG A 238 27.96 -8.38 2.18
N GLU A 239 26.84 -7.73 2.47
CA GLU A 239 25.51 -8.19 2.03
C GLU A 239 25.37 -8.18 0.50
N ASP A 240 26.00 -7.24 -0.20
CA ASP A 240 25.95 -7.14 -1.67
C ASP A 240 26.55 -8.40 -2.33
N LEU A 241 27.65 -8.91 -1.76
CA LEU A 241 28.30 -10.15 -2.20
C LEU A 241 27.46 -11.38 -1.86
N ILE A 242 26.90 -11.45 -0.65
CA ILE A 242 26.04 -12.56 -0.21
C ILE A 242 24.83 -12.69 -1.14
N LEU A 243 24.14 -11.57 -1.41
CA LEU A 243 22.96 -11.56 -2.28
C LEU A 243 23.30 -11.92 -3.73
N SER A 244 24.42 -11.42 -4.24
CA SER A 244 24.89 -11.74 -5.60
C SER A 244 25.25 -13.22 -5.74
N LEU A 245 25.97 -13.79 -4.77
CA LEU A 245 26.29 -15.21 -4.76
C LEU A 245 25.04 -16.08 -4.61
N ARG A 246 24.10 -15.68 -3.74
CA ARG A 246 22.81 -16.38 -3.58
C ARG A 246 22.01 -16.40 -4.88
N ALA A 247 21.98 -15.28 -5.61
CA ALA A 247 21.31 -15.21 -6.91
C ALA A 247 21.91 -16.21 -7.90
N VAL A 248 23.23 -16.38 -7.91
CA VAL A 248 23.91 -17.40 -8.73
C VAL A 248 23.56 -18.81 -8.27
N LEU A 249 23.80 -19.14 -7.01
CA LEU A 249 23.65 -20.50 -6.48
C LEU A 249 22.19 -21.00 -6.57
N ALA A 250 21.21 -20.12 -6.41
CA ALA A 250 19.79 -20.46 -6.50
C ALA A 250 19.19 -20.36 -7.91
N SER A 251 19.97 -19.98 -8.93
CA SER A 251 19.45 -19.70 -10.28
C SER A 251 19.08 -20.93 -11.11
N THR A 252 19.55 -22.13 -10.75
CA THR A 252 19.30 -23.36 -11.52
C THR A 252 19.16 -24.61 -10.66
N PRO A 253 18.19 -25.51 -10.97
CA PRO A 253 18.11 -26.82 -10.32
C PRO A 253 19.27 -27.75 -10.66
N ARG A 254 20.07 -27.45 -11.69
CA ARG A 254 21.29 -28.22 -12.04
C ARG A 254 22.35 -28.16 -10.94
N PHE A 255 22.28 -27.18 -10.05
CA PHE A 255 23.15 -27.11 -8.87
C PHE A 255 22.61 -27.88 -7.67
N ALA A 256 21.41 -28.45 -7.71
CA ALA A 256 20.78 -29.04 -6.53
C ALA A 256 21.60 -30.17 -5.90
N GLU A 257 22.16 -31.06 -6.72
CA GLU A 257 22.94 -32.21 -6.26
C GLU A 257 24.25 -31.81 -5.55
N PHE A 258 24.77 -30.61 -5.81
CA PHE A 258 26.00 -30.07 -5.21
C PHE A 258 25.71 -29.07 -4.09
N LEU A 259 24.73 -28.19 -4.30
CA LEU A 259 24.38 -27.12 -3.37
C LEU A 259 23.68 -27.65 -2.12
N LEU A 260 22.75 -28.60 -2.23
CA LEU A 260 22.03 -29.11 -1.06
C LEU A 260 22.99 -29.76 -0.04
N PRO A 261 23.95 -30.63 -0.44
CA PRO A 261 25.01 -31.10 0.46
C PRO A 261 25.80 -29.97 1.13
N LEU A 262 26.23 -28.97 0.35
CA LEU A 262 26.97 -27.82 0.88
C LEU A 262 26.16 -27.06 1.93
N LEU A 263 24.89 -26.79 1.65
CA LEU A 263 24.02 -26.08 2.59
C LEU A 263 23.81 -26.89 3.88
N ILE A 264 23.63 -28.21 3.80
CA ILE A 264 23.53 -29.10 4.97
C ILE A 264 24.81 -29.01 5.81
N GLU A 265 25.98 -29.16 5.19
CA GLU A 265 27.28 -29.06 5.87
C GLU A 265 27.43 -27.72 6.61
N LYS A 266 27.06 -26.61 5.96
CA LYS A 266 27.19 -25.27 6.55
C LYS A 266 26.15 -24.99 7.63
N VAL A 267 24.93 -25.54 7.54
CA VAL A 267 23.94 -25.50 8.61
C VAL A 267 24.43 -26.25 9.85
N ASP A 268 25.07 -27.41 9.65
CA ASP A 268 25.61 -28.24 10.74
C ASP A 268 26.94 -27.71 11.33
N SER A 269 27.53 -26.66 10.75
CA SER A 269 28.75 -26.00 11.28
C SER A 269 28.50 -25.28 12.62
N GLU A 270 29.51 -24.70 13.26
CA GLU A 270 29.31 -23.87 14.48
C GLU A 270 29.16 -22.37 14.17
N ILE A 271 29.36 -21.96 12.91
CA ILE A 271 29.46 -20.55 12.52
C ILE A 271 28.06 -19.97 12.27
N LEU A 272 27.60 -19.08 13.16
CA LEU A 272 26.24 -18.53 13.12
C LEU A 272 25.88 -17.82 11.80
N SER A 273 26.81 -17.06 11.23
CA SER A 273 26.61 -16.39 9.94
C SER A 273 26.48 -17.38 8.80
N ALA A 274 27.30 -18.43 8.78
CA ALA A 274 27.23 -19.49 7.78
C ALA A 274 25.86 -20.18 7.82
N LYS A 275 25.37 -20.50 9.03
CA LYS A 275 24.02 -21.07 9.19
C LYS A 275 22.95 -20.17 8.60
N LEU A 276 22.96 -18.88 8.93
CA LEU A 276 21.98 -17.93 8.42
C LEU A 276 22.02 -17.85 6.89
N ASP A 277 23.22 -17.69 6.32
CA ASP A 277 23.41 -17.60 4.88
C ASP A 277 22.93 -18.88 4.19
N SER A 278 23.16 -20.05 4.80
CA SER A 278 22.72 -21.35 4.26
C SER A 278 21.21 -21.48 4.25
N LEU A 279 20.57 -21.15 5.37
CA LEU A 279 19.12 -21.21 5.53
C LEU A 279 18.41 -20.23 4.58
N GLN A 280 18.93 -19.01 4.44
CA GLN A 280 18.40 -18.02 3.50
C GLN A 280 18.59 -18.43 2.03
N THR A 281 19.74 -19.04 1.71
CA THR A 281 20.03 -19.55 0.37
C THR A 281 19.15 -20.75 0.04
N LEU A 282 18.94 -21.66 0.98
CA LEU A 282 17.98 -22.77 0.84
C LEU A 282 16.58 -22.26 0.50
N ASN A 283 16.10 -21.25 1.24
CA ASN A 283 14.80 -20.65 0.97
C ASN A 283 14.70 -20.04 -0.45
N ALA A 284 15.78 -19.42 -0.95
CA ALA A 284 15.85 -18.94 -2.32
C ALA A 284 15.82 -20.09 -3.34
N CYS A 285 16.54 -21.19 -3.09
CA CYS A 285 16.55 -22.37 -3.96
C CYS A 285 15.17 -23.02 -4.07
N CYS A 286 14.44 -23.10 -2.96
CA CYS A 286 13.11 -23.71 -2.93
C CYS A 286 12.13 -23.00 -3.90
N ALA A 287 12.36 -21.74 -4.28
CA ALA A 287 11.54 -21.04 -5.28
C ALA A 287 11.63 -21.66 -6.68
N GLY A 288 12.75 -22.29 -7.03
CA GLY A 288 13.00 -22.92 -8.34
C GLY A 288 13.14 -24.45 -8.30
N TYR A 289 13.41 -25.05 -7.14
CA TYR A 289 13.60 -26.50 -7.00
C TYR A 289 12.27 -27.25 -6.90
N GLY A 290 12.22 -28.46 -7.44
CA GLY A 290 11.06 -29.33 -7.42
C GLY A 290 11.21 -30.52 -6.48
N GLN A 291 10.25 -31.44 -6.56
CA GLN A 291 10.23 -32.66 -5.77
C GLN A 291 11.45 -33.55 -6.09
N LYS A 292 11.85 -33.64 -7.35
CA LYS A 292 12.93 -34.54 -7.81
C LYS A 292 14.26 -34.19 -7.16
N GLU A 293 14.59 -32.90 -7.12
CA GLU A 293 15.86 -32.38 -6.61
C GLU A 293 15.95 -32.50 -5.09
N LEU A 294 14.84 -32.27 -4.39
CA LEU A 294 14.81 -32.21 -2.92
C LEU A 294 14.62 -33.60 -2.26
N LYS A 295 14.01 -34.56 -2.96
CA LYS A 295 13.55 -35.85 -2.38
C LYS A 295 14.65 -36.57 -1.59
N ASP A 296 15.86 -36.66 -2.15
CA ASP A 296 16.94 -37.46 -1.56
C ASP A 296 17.62 -36.76 -0.38
N PHE A 297 17.55 -35.42 -0.33
CA PHE A 297 18.17 -34.60 0.72
C PHE A 297 17.20 -34.18 1.83
N LEU A 298 15.90 -34.31 1.61
CA LEU A 298 14.86 -33.83 2.52
C LEU A 298 14.97 -34.39 3.95
N PRO A 299 15.26 -35.69 4.19
CA PRO A 299 15.47 -36.20 5.54
C PRO A 299 16.65 -35.56 6.26
N SER A 300 17.78 -35.38 5.55
CA SER A 300 18.99 -34.77 6.09
C SER A 300 18.79 -33.29 6.37
N LEU A 301 18.23 -32.54 5.41
CA LEU A 301 17.85 -31.13 5.58
C LEU A 301 16.97 -30.94 6.80
N TRP A 302 15.92 -31.76 6.94
CA TRP A 302 15.04 -31.70 8.10
C TRP A 302 15.79 -31.94 9.42
N SER A 303 16.69 -32.92 9.45
CA SER A 303 17.47 -33.24 10.65
C SER A 303 18.40 -32.09 11.06
N SER A 304 19.07 -31.44 10.12
CA SER A 304 19.97 -30.30 10.37
C SER A 304 19.18 -29.07 10.80
N ILE A 305 18.07 -28.77 10.11
CA ILE A 305 17.16 -27.66 10.47
C ILE A 305 16.60 -27.83 11.89
N ARG A 306 16.22 -29.05 12.27
CA ARG A 306 15.68 -29.34 13.60
C ARG A 306 16.75 -29.21 14.69
N ARG A 307 18.00 -29.56 14.41
CA ARG A 307 19.11 -29.50 15.37
C ARG A 307 19.37 -28.07 15.85
N GLU A 308 19.10 -27.09 15.01
CA GLU A 308 19.36 -25.67 15.25
C GLU A 308 18.35 -25.00 16.19
N SER A 309 18.35 -25.36 17.47
CA SER A 309 17.37 -24.81 18.44
C SER A 309 17.51 -23.31 18.76
N ASN A 310 18.62 -22.67 18.38
CA ASN A 310 18.96 -21.28 18.69
C ASN A 310 18.38 -20.26 17.68
N GLN A 311 17.94 -20.69 16.49
CA GLN A 311 17.39 -19.81 15.44
C GLN A 311 15.95 -20.17 15.06
N ARG A 312 15.11 -20.41 16.07
CA ARG A 312 13.72 -20.90 15.92
C ARG A 312 12.89 -20.09 14.92
N ARG A 313 13.07 -18.77 14.88
CA ARG A 313 12.35 -17.88 13.94
C ARG A 313 12.72 -18.18 12.49
N THR A 314 14.01 -18.15 12.15
CA THR A 314 14.52 -18.42 10.80
C THR A 314 14.07 -19.80 10.33
N ILE A 315 14.13 -20.80 11.21
CA ILE A 315 13.70 -22.17 10.93
C ILE A 315 12.21 -22.23 10.60
N LEU A 316 11.36 -21.59 11.40
CA LEU A 316 9.92 -21.57 11.14
C LEU A 316 9.57 -20.77 9.88
N GLU A 317 10.28 -19.68 9.58
CA GLU A 317 10.12 -18.91 8.34
C GLU A 317 10.51 -19.74 7.11
N MET A 318 11.57 -20.55 7.20
CA MET A 318 11.93 -21.48 6.14
C MET A 318 10.93 -22.62 5.98
N ILE A 319 10.50 -23.24 7.09
CA ILE A 319 9.47 -24.28 7.06
C ILE A 319 8.21 -23.71 6.40
N LEU A 320 7.81 -22.49 6.76
CA LEU A 320 6.72 -21.78 6.10
C LEU A 320 6.96 -21.58 4.60
N GLY A 321 8.17 -21.20 4.20
CA GLY A 321 8.57 -21.09 2.79
C GLY A 321 8.43 -22.42 2.04
N PHE A 322 8.98 -23.49 2.61
CA PHE A 322 8.90 -24.85 2.08
C PHE A 322 7.45 -25.33 1.94
N LEU A 323 6.63 -25.17 3.00
CA LEU A 323 5.22 -25.57 2.99
C LEU A 323 4.40 -24.82 1.93
N LYS A 324 4.67 -23.52 1.73
CA LYS A 324 4.03 -22.72 0.68
C LYS A 324 4.44 -23.15 -0.72
N LEU A 325 5.68 -23.59 -0.91
CA LEU A 325 6.16 -24.06 -2.21
C LEU A 325 5.58 -25.43 -2.55
N GLN A 326 5.43 -26.31 -1.57
CA GLN A 326 4.76 -27.58 -1.78
C GLN A 326 3.28 -27.42 -2.15
N GLN A 327 2.57 -26.37 -1.70
CA GLN A 327 1.21 -26.09 -2.20
C GLN A 327 1.16 -25.92 -3.73
N LYS A 328 2.28 -25.52 -4.36
CA LYS A 328 2.39 -25.41 -5.82
C LYS A 328 2.71 -26.73 -6.50
N TRP A 329 3.17 -27.75 -5.76
CA TRP A 329 3.43 -29.07 -6.32
C TRP A 329 2.09 -29.80 -6.49
N SER A 330 1.60 -29.88 -7.73
CA SER A 330 0.45 -30.71 -8.09
C SER A 330 0.81 -32.18 -7.90
N CYS A 331 0.53 -32.72 -6.72
CA CYS A 331 0.75 -34.13 -6.42
C CYS A 331 -0.54 -34.90 -6.70
N GLU A 332 -0.59 -35.62 -7.83
CA GLU A 332 -1.72 -36.47 -8.22
C GLU A 332 -1.82 -37.75 -7.33
N ASP A 333 -0.72 -38.17 -6.68
CA ASP A 333 -0.66 -39.36 -5.84
C ASP A 333 -0.69 -39.05 -4.33
N LYS A 334 -1.72 -39.51 -3.63
CA LYS A 334 -1.91 -39.33 -2.18
C LYS A 334 -0.81 -39.99 -1.33
N ASP A 335 -0.18 -41.04 -1.82
CA ASP A 335 0.80 -41.87 -1.08
C ASP A 335 2.25 -41.34 -1.14
N GLN A 336 2.52 -40.28 -1.90
CA GLN A 336 3.88 -39.73 -2.08
C GLN A 336 4.09 -38.33 -1.46
N ARG A 337 3.24 -37.89 -0.52
CA ARG A 337 3.44 -36.58 0.15
C ARG A 337 4.59 -36.66 1.15
N PRO A 338 5.75 -36.02 0.91
CA PRO A 338 6.94 -36.18 1.75
C PRO A 338 6.75 -35.72 3.20
N LEU A 339 5.76 -34.84 3.45
CA LEU A 339 5.50 -34.24 4.76
C LEU A 339 4.76 -35.14 5.75
N SER A 340 4.08 -36.20 5.31
CA SER A 340 3.32 -37.06 6.24
C SER A 340 4.23 -37.66 7.32
N GLY A 341 5.46 -38.01 6.96
CA GLY A 341 6.49 -38.51 7.88
C GLY A 341 7.06 -37.47 8.86
N PHE A 342 6.84 -36.18 8.61
CA PHE A 342 7.32 -35.07 9.46
C PHE A 342 6.20 -34.34 10.20
N LYS A 343 4.94 -34.75 10.00
CA LYS A 343 3.74 -34.12 10.55
C LYS A 343 3.85 -33.82 12.04
N ASP A 344 4.07 -34.84 12.87
CA ASP A 344 4.07 -34.68 14.34
C ASP A 344 5.18 -33.73 14.80
N GLN A 345 6.31 -33.76 14.08
CA GLN A 345 7.45 -32.88 14.35
C GLN A 345 7.12 -31.43 13.97
N LEU A 346 6.45 -31.20 12.83
CA LEU A 346 5.98 -29.89 12.41
C LEU A 346 4.95 -29.31 13.38
N CYS A 347 3.95 -30.11 13.78
CA CYS A 347 2.96 -29.70 14.78
C CYS A 347 3.65 -29.29 16.09
N SER A 348 4.62 -30.08 16.58
CA SER A 348 5.33 -29.74 17.82
C SER A 348 6.10 -28.42 17.73
N LEU A 349 6.78 -28.16 16.61
CA LEU A 349 7.50 -26.90 16.39
C LEU A 349 6.56 -25.71 16.32
N VAL A 350 5.43 -25.84 15.63
CA VAL A 350 4.42 -24.79 15.54
C VAL A 350 3.81 -24.53 16.91
N PHE A 351 3.42 -25.55 17.66
CA PHE A 351 2.84 -25.36 18.99
C PHE A 351 3.83 -24.78 19.99
N MET A 352 5.12 -25.14 19.92
CA MET A 352 6.18 -24.45 20.67
C MET A 352 6.29 -22.99 20.27
N ALA A 353 6.16 -22.67 18.98
CA ALA A 353 6.21 -21.28 18.53
C ALA A 353 5.04 -20.44 19.05
N LEU A 354 3.86 -21.06 19.11
CA LEU A 354 2.64 -20.44 19.62
C LEU A 354 2.66 -20.26 21.13
N THR A 355 3.52 -20.94 21.90
CA THR A 355 3.64 -20.78 23.36
C THR A 355 4.86 -19.96 23.79
N ASP A 356 5.74 -19.61 22.87
CA ASP A 356 6.92 -18.80 23.13
C ASP A 356 6.54 -17.35 23.49
N PRO A 357 7.27 -16.67 24.38
CA PRO A 357 7.01 -15.27 24.73
C PRO A 357 7.32 -14.28 23.59
N SER A 358 8.05 -14.70 22.55
CA SER A 358 8.38 -13.83 21.43
C SER A 358 7.19 -13.59 20.50
N THR A 359 6.70 -12.36 20.45
CA THR A 359 5.59 -11.94 19.57
C THR A 359 5.88 -12.23 18.09
N GLN A 360 7.12 -12.05 17.64
CA GLN A 360 7.52 -12.37 16.27
C GLN A 360 7.44 -13.87 15.99
N LEU A 361 7.86 -14.71 16.94
CA LEU A 361 7.81 -16.16 16.80
C LEU A 361 6.37 -16.67 16.79
N GLN A 362 5.52 -16.12 17.66
CA GLN A 362 4.08 -16.40 17.67
C GLN A 362 3.44 -16.07 16.32
N LEU A 363 3.73 -14.90 15.73
CA LEU A 363 3.20 -14.51 14.42
C LEU A 363 3.62 -15.46 13.30
N VAL A 364 4.88 -15.90 13.28
CA VAL A 364 5.34 -16.91 12.32
C VAL A 364 4.64 -18.25 12.59
N GLY A 365 4.51 -18.67 13.84
CA GLY A 365 3.78 -19.86 14.25
C GLY A 365 2.32 -19.86 13.76
N ILE A 366 1.60 -18.75 13.92
CA ILE A 366 0.21 -18.59 13.45
C ILE A 366 0.15 -18.74 11.92
N ARG A 367 1.07 -18.10 11.19
CA ARG A 367 1.15 -18.21 9.73
C ARG A 367 1.42 -19.65 9.30
N THR A 368 2.38 -20.31 9.94
CA THR A 368 2.69 -21.73 9.67
C THR A 368 1.50 -22.63 9.96
N LEU A 369 0.75 -22.37 11.04
CA LEU A 369 -0.47 -23.12 11.36
C LEU A 369 -1.53 -22.99 10.26
N THR A 370 -1.76 -21.78 9.73
CA THR A 370 -2.73 -21.60 8.62
C THR A 370 -2.32 -22.34 7.36
N VAL A 371 -1.02 -22.36 7.02
CA VAL A 371 -0.52 -23.08 5.85
C VAL A 371 -0.58 -24.59 6.05
N LEU A 372 -0.30 -25.09 7.26
CA LEU A 372 -0.45 -26.50 7.61
C LEU A 372 -1.90 -26.96 7.53
N GLY A 373 -2.85 -26.15 8.05
CA GLY A 373 -4.27 -26.47 7.97
C GLY A 373 -4.85 -26.38 6.57
N ALA A 374 -4.25 -25.59 5.67
CA ALA A 374 -4.64 -25.58 4.25
C ALA A 374 -4.25 -26.87 3.50
N GLN A 375 -3.43 -27.75 4.09
CA GLN A 375 -3.06 -29.03 3.48
C GLN A 375 -4.16 -30.07 3.70
N PRO A 376 -4.76 -30.65 2.64
CA PRO A 376 -5.82 -31.63 2.79
C PRO A 376 -5.30 -32.89 3.50
N ASP A 377 -6.05 -33.39 4.48
CA ASP A 377 -5.78 -34.64 5.22
C ASP A 377 -4.46 -34.71 6.01
N LEU A 378 -3.75 -33.59 6.23
CA LEU A 378 -2.49 -33.59 6.97
C LEU A 378 -2.69 -33.61 8.49
N LEU A 379 -3.53 -32.72 9.02
CA LEU A 379 -3.75 -32.58 10.47
C LEU A 379 -4.73 -33.65 10.99
N SER A 380 -4.45 -34.24 12.15
CA SER A 380 -5.38 -35.14 12.83
C SER A 380 -6.42 -34.34 13.62
N SER A 381 -7.50 -34.99 14.05
CA SER A 381 -8.48 -34.37 14.96
C SER A 381 -7.84 -33.85 16.25
N GLY A 382 -6.87 -34.58 16.82
CA GLY A 382 -6.13 -34.15 18.01
C GLY A 382 -5.24 -32.93 17.76
N ASP A 383 -4.61 -32.83 16.60
CA ASP A 383 -3.82 -31.64 16.22
C ASP A 383 -4.71 -30.41 16.08
N LEU A 384 -5.89 -30.58 15.49
CA LEU A 384 -6.88 -29.50 15.33
C LEU A 384 -7.41 -29.02 16.68
N GLU A 385 -7.68 -29.92 17.63
CA GLU A 385 -8.06 -29.55 18.99
C GLU A 385 -6.99 -28.69 19.68
N LEU A 386 -5.72 -29.09 19.60
CA LEU A 386 -4.60 -28.33 20.16
C LEU A 386 -4.45 -26.97 19.46
N ALA A 387 -4.51 -26.94 18.14
CA ALA A 387 -4.44 -25.72 17.34
C ALA A 387 -5.53 -24.72 17.74
N VAL A 388 -6.78 -25.16 17.86
CA VAL A 388 -7.91 -24.33 18.30
C VAL A 388 -7.68 -23.84 19.74
N GLY A 389 -7.15 -24.69 20.63
CA GLY A 389 -6.77 -24.30 21.98
C GLY A 389 -5.72 -23.18 22.03
N HIS A 390 -4.68 -23.25 21.20
CA HIS A 390 -3.66 -22.21 21.09
C HIS A 390 -4.22 -20.91 20.50
N LEU A 391 -5.09 -21.00 19.49
CA LEU A 391 -5.75 -19.83 18.90
C LEU A 391 -6.67 -19.14 19.92
N TYR A 392 -7.40 -19.90 20.74
CA TYR A 392 -8.16 -19.35 21.87
C TYR A 392 -7.24 -18.61 22.85
N ARG A 393 -6.13 -19.22 23.25
CA ARG A 393 -5.16 -18.62 24.18
C ARG A 393 -4.60 -17.29 23.65
N LEU A 394 -4.17 -17.27 22.39
CA LEU A 394 -3.57 -16.09 21.74
C LEU A 394 -4.58 -14.99 21.42
N SER A 395 -5.84 -15.34 21.12
CA SER A 395 -6.89 -14.37 20.81
C SER A 395 -7.54 -13.76 22.06
N PHE A 396 -7.65 -14.53 23.14
CA PHE A 396 -8.45 -14.17 24.30
C PHE A 396 -7.66 -13.94 25.60
N LEU A 397 -6.72 -14.84 25.92
CA LEU A 397 -6.07 -14.90 27.24
C LEU A 397 -4.79 -14.05 27.34
N GLU A 398 -4.03 -13.91 26.25
CA GLU A 398 -2.74 -13.20 26.27
C GLU A 398 -2.91 -11.70 25.99
N GLU A 399 -2.39 -10.83 26.87
CA GLU A 399 -2.54 -9.38 26.76
C GLU A 399 -1.45 -8.70 25.92
N ASP A 400 -0.38 -9.42 25.58
CA ASP A 400 0.92 -8.81 25.30
C ASP A 400 1.16 -8.35 23.84
N SER A 401 0.23 -8.50 22.91
CA SER A 401 0.30 -7.77 21.64
C SER A 401 -1.01 -7.76 20.83
N GLN A 402 -1.46 -6.57 20.44
CA GLN A 402 -2.58 -6.40 19.51
C GLN A 402 -2.33 -7.10 18.16
N SER A 403 -1.08 -7.17 17.69
CA SER A 403 -0.76 -7.80 16.40
C SER A 403 -0.95 -9.31 16.43
N CYS A 404 -0.51 -9.98 17.50
CA CYS A 404 -0.68 -11.44 17.66
C CYS A 404 -2.16 -11.79 17.76
N ARG A 405 -2.94 -10.98 18.50
CA ARG A 405 -4.38 -11.17 18.65
C ARG A 405 -5.11 -11.11 17.31
N VAL A 406 -4.87 -10.07 16.52
CA VAL A 406 -5.51 -9.91 15.21
C VAL A 406 -5.11 -11.06 14.28
N ALA A 407 -3.83 -11.45 14.25
CA ALA A 407 -3.37 -12.58 13.45
C ALA A 407 -4.03 -13.91 13.86
N ALA A 408 -4.19 -14.17 15.17
CA ALA A 408 -4.85 -15.38 15.66
C ALA A 408 -6.36 -15.41 15.32
N LEU A 409 -7.05 -14.26 15.40
CA LEU A 409 -8.45 -14.13 14.99
C LEU A 409 -8.63 -14.37 13.49
N GLU A 410 -7.76 -13.80 12.66
CA GLU A 410 -7.77 -14.02 11.21
C GLU A 410 -7.51 -15.49 10.87
N ALA A 411 -6.50 -16.10 11.50
CA ALA A 411 -6.19 -17.53 11.35
C ALA A 411 -7.34 -18.44 11.79
N SER A 412 -8.05 -18.06 12.86
CA SER A 412 -9.24 -18.78 13.32
C SER A 412 -10.35 -18.73 12.27
N GLY A 413 -10.59 -17.57 11.66
CA GLY A 413 -11.57 -17.44 10.57
C GLY A 413 -11.21 -18.27 9.34
N ILE A 414 -9.94 -18.28 8.93
CA ILE A 414 -9.45 -19.09 7.80
C ILE A 414 -9.63 -20.58 8.09
N LEU A 415 -9.11 -21.07 9.21
CA LEU A 415 -9.17 -22.49 9.56
C LEU A 415 -10.59 -22.97 9.84
N ALA A 416 -11.48 -22.09 10.32
CA ALA A 416 -12.90 -22.39 10.51
C ALA A 416 -13.65 -22.68 9.20
N THR A 417 -13.21 -22.13 8.06
CA THR A 417 -13.77 -22.50 6.75
C THR A 417 -13.37 -23.91 6.32
N LEU A 418 -12.20 -24.38 6.76
CA LEU A 418 -11.64 -25.69 6.39
C LEU A 418 -12.10 -26.80 7.34
N TYR A 419 -12.14 -26.51 8.65
CA TYR A 419 -12.43 -27.50 9.70
C TYR A 419 -13.51 -26.99 10.67
N PRO A 420 -14.74 -26.73 10.21
CA PRO A 420 -15.76 -26.08 11.02
C PRO A 420 -16.12 -26.86 12.29
N ALA A 421 -16.14 -28.19 12.21
CA ALA A 421 -16.46 -29.06 13.34
C ALA A 421 -15.50 -28.88 14.52
N ALA A 422 -14.21 -28.65 14.28
CA ALA A 422 -13.22 -28.46 15.35
C ALA A 422 -13.44 -27.13 16.11
N PHE A 423 -13.88 -26.09 15.42
CA PHE A 423 -14.19 -24.81 16.04
C PHE A 423 -15.54 -24.86 16.80
N SER A 424 -16.55 -25.53 16.23
CA SER A 424 -17.83 -25.78 16.92
C SER A 424 -17.65 -26.65 18.17
N SER A 425 -16.73 -27.62 18.19
CA SER A 425 -16.52 -28.47 19.38
C SER A 425 -15.62 -27.85 20.44
N HIS A 426 -14.55 -27.14 20.04
CA HIS A 426 -13.50 -26.71 20.99
C HIS A 426 -13.43 -25.20 21.24
N LEU A 427 -13.95 -24.34 20.35
CA LEU A 427 -13.89 -22.87 20.51
C LEU A 427 -15.22 -22.26 20.91
N VAL A 428 -16.28 -22.48 20.12
CA VAL A 428 -17.59 -21.83 20.31
C VAL A 428 -18.17 -22.09 21.71
N PRO A 429 -18.13 -23.31 22.28
CA PRO A 429 -18.66 -23.58 23.61
C PRO A 429 -17.90 -22.84 24.72
N ARG A 430 -16.57 -22.71 24.58
CA ARG A 430 -15.73 -21.96 25.52
C ARG A 430 -16.08 -20.47 25.50
N LEU A 431 -16.23 -19.90 24.31
CA LEU A 431 -16.66 -18.50 24.16
C LEU A 431 -18.09 -18.27 24.67
N ALA A 432 -18.99 -19.23 24.47
CA ALA A 432 -20.36 -19.16 24.99
C ALA A 432 -20.42 -19.24 26.53
N GLU A 433 -19.52 -20.00 27.16
CA GLU A 433 -19.36 -20.00 28.61
C GLU A 433 -18.78 -18.67 29.11
N GLU A 434 -17.76 -18.13 28.44
CA GLU A 434 -17.16 -16.82 28.77
C GLU A 434 -18.14 -15.64 28.65
N LEU A 435 -19.05 -15.67 27.67
CA LEU A 435 -20.14 -14.68 27.59
C LEU A 435 -21.05 -14.75 28.83
N ARG A 436 -21.47 -15.96 29.23
CA ARG A 436 -22.36 -16.18 30.38
C ARG A 436 -21.71 -15.85 31.72
N THR A 437 -20.42 -16.18 31.90
CA THR A 437 -19.69 -15.86 33.15
C THR A 437 -19.45 -14.36 33.28
N GLY A 438 -19.07 -13.69 32.18
CA GLY A 438 -18.94 -12.23 32.11
C GLY A 438 -20.22 -11.50 32.52
N GLU A 439 -21.40 -11.98 32.09
CA GLU A 439 -22.69 -11.42 32.49
C GLU A 439 -22.95 -11.49 34.00
N SER A 440 -22.60 -12.60 34.66
CA SER A 440 -22.84 -12.79 36.09
C SER A 440 -21.95 -11.90 36.99
N ASP A 441 -20.71 -11.64 36.56
CA ASP A 441 -19.72 -10.87 37.33
C ASP A 441 -19.80 -9.35 37.13
N LEU A 442 -20.49 -8.89 36.08
CA LEU A 442 -20.78 -7.47 35.81
C LEU A 442 -21.81 -6.88 36.79
N THR A 443 -22.63 -7.73 37.43
CA THR A 443 -23.58 -7.32 38.49
C THR A 443 -22.90 -6.82 39.77
N LYS A 444 -21.57 -7.02 39.90
CA LYS A 444 -20.77 -6.69 41.10
C LYS A 444 -19.95 -5.40 41.01
N GLY A 445 -20.09 -4.61 39.94
CA GLY A 445 -19.62 -3.21 39.91
C GLY A 445 -18.11 -2.96 39.90
N ASP A 446 -17.31 -3.78 39.20
CA ASP A 446 -15.84 -3.64 39.20
C ASP A 446 -15.22 -3.43 37.80
N GLY A 447 -14.75 -2.21 37.52
CA GLY A 447 -13.53 -1.89 36.73
C GLY A 447 -13.52 -1.89 35.18
N PRO A 448 -12.55 -1.16 34.56
CA PRO A 448 -12.32 -1.06 33.10
C PRO A 448 -11.69 -2.31 32.44
N VAL A 449 -11.09 -3.21 33.23
CA VAL A 449 -10.45 -4.46 32.75
C VAL A 449 -11.47 -5.50 32.27
N LYS A 450 -12.73 -5.41 32.74
CA LYS A 450 -13.80 -6.37 32.39
C LYS A 450 -14.42 -6.10 31.01
N CYS A 451 -14.55 -4.83 30.61
CA CYS A 451 -15.01 -4.46 29.25
C CYS A 451 -14.07 -5.00 28.16
N SER A 452 -12.76 -5.08 28.41
CA SER A 452 -11.80 -5.61 27.43
C SER A 452 -11.92 -7.13 27.21
N ARG A 453 -12.21 -7.92 28.26
CA ARG A 453 -12.39 -9.38 28.10
C ARG A 453 -13.68 -9.68 27.33
N HIS A 454 -14.75 -8.95 27.64
CA HIS A 454 -16.02 -9.08 26.94
C HIS A 454 -15.90 -8.71 25.45
N LEU A 455 -15.22 -7.60 25.14
CA LEU A 455 -14.88 -7.19 23.77
C LEU A 455 -14.10 -8.28 23.01
N ARG A 456 -13.10 -8.91 23.65
CA ARG A 456 -12.30 -9.99 23.02
C ARG A 456 -13.17 -11.20 22.67
N CYS A 457 -14.11 -11.58 23.54
CA CYS A 457 -15.03 -12.70 23.28
C CYS A 457 -15.90 -12.42 22.04
N MET A 458 -16.47 -11.22 21.99
CA MET A 458 -17.33 -10.77 20.88
C MET A 458 -16.58 -10.66 19.56
N GLN A 459 -15.33 -10.22 19.59
CA GLN A 459 -14.44 -10.22 18.43
C GLN A 459 -14.08 -11.64 17.98
N ALA A 460 -13.85 -12.57 18.91
CA ALA A 460 -13.55 -13.97 18.61
C ALA A 460 -14.73 -14.71 17.97
N LEU A 461 -15.94 -14.54 18.51
CA LEU A 461 -17.17 -15.10 17.93
C LEU A 461 -17.42 -14.55 16.53
N SER A 462 -17.21 -13.24 16.32
CA SER A 462 -17.32 -12.66 14.99
C SER A 462 -16.22 -13.17 14.04
N ALA A 463 -14.98 -13.29 14.52
CA ALA A 463 -13.83 -13.77 13.75
C ALA A 463 -14.05 -15.18 13.16
N VAL A 464 -14.54 -16.11 13.97
CA VAL A 464 -14.77 -17.51 13.59
C VAL A 464 -16.04 -17.75 12.76
N SER A 465 -16.94 -16.77 12.69
CA SER A 465 -18.20 -16.85 11.93
C SER A 465 -17.99 -16.74 10.41
N THR A 466 -17.25 -17.69 9.83
CA THR A 466 -16.90 -17.75 8.40
C THR A 466 -17.56 -18.90 7.67
N HIS A 467 -17.90 -20.00 8.36
CA HIS A 467 -18.60 -21.16 7.78
C HIS A 467 -20.09 -21.18 8.19
N PRO A 468 -21.03 -21.60 7.32
CA PRO A 468 -22.48 -21.55 7.59
C PRO A 468 -22.91 -22.28 8.87
N SER A 469 -22.29 -23.42 9.19
CA SER A 469 -22.59 -24.15 10.42
C SER A 469 -22.22 -23.36 11.68
N ILE A 470 -21.09 -22.67 11.66
CA ILE A 470 -20.62 -21.87 12.79
C ILE A 470 -21.48 -20.61 12.94
N VAL A 471 -21.85 -19.97 11.83
CA VAL A 471 -22.79 -18.83 11.85
C VAL A 471 -24.11 -19.20 12.54
N LYS A 472 -24.63 -20.40 12.28
CA LYS A 472 -25.85 -20.92 12.94
C LYS A 472 -25.70 -21.13 14.45
N GLU A 473 -24.48 -21.26 14.95
CA GLU A 473 -24.19 -21.39 16.39
C GLU A 473 -23.86 -20.04 17.04
N THR A 474 -23.05 -19.20 16.39
CA THR A 474 -22.56 -17.94 16.94
C THR A 474 -23.60 -16.84 16.90
N LEU A 475 -24.42 -16.77 15.84
CA LEU A 475 -25.40 -15.71 15.70
C LEU A 475 -26.48 -15.72 16.81
N PRO A 476 -27.07 -16.88 17.16
CA PRO A 476 -27.99 -16.95 18.31
C PRO A 476 -27.34 -16.52 19.62
N LEU A 477 -26.05 -16.84 19.86
CA LEU A 477 -25.33 -16.42 21.07
C LEU A 477 -25.21 -14.89 21.17
N LEU A 478 -24.84 -14.23 20.06
CA LEU A 478 -24.73 -12.77 20.00
C LEU A 478 -26.10 -12.08 20.19
N LEU A 479 -27.15 -12.62 19.58
CA LEU A 479 -28.52 -12.08 19.71
C LEU A 479 -29.11 -12.33 21.11
N GLN A 480 -28.86 -13.50 21.69
CA GLN A 480 -29.27 -13.83 23.06
C GLN A 480 -28.59 -12.90 24.06
N HIS A 481 -27.29 -12.67 23.89
CA HIS A 481 -26.54 -11.73 24.71
C HIS A 481 -27.13 -10.31 24.63
N LEU A 482 -27.40 -9.81 23.41
CA LEU A 482 -28.05 -8.51 23.21
C LEU A 482 -29.42 -8.42 23.91
N TRP A 483 -30.19 -9.50 23.88
CA TRP A 483 -31.51 -9.57 24.49
C TRP A 483 -31.44 -9.65 26.02
N GLN A 484 -30.46 -10.35 26.58
CA GLN A 484 -30.18 -10.39 28.02
C GLN A 484 -29.73 -9.03 28.55
N VAL A 485 -28.86 -8.33 27.80
CA VAL A 485 -28.46 -6.95 28.10
C VAL A 485 -29.69 -6.03 28.17
N ASN A 486 -30.72 -6.28 27.36
CA ASN A 486 -31.99 -5.53 27.41
C ASN A 486 -32.91 -5.92 28.58
N LYS A 487 -32.92 -7.19 29.04
CA LYS A 487 -33.80 -7.68 30.13
C LYS A 487 -33.21 -7.59 31.55
N GLY A 488 -31.88 -7.54 31.69
CA GLY A 488 -31.19 -7.63 33.00
C GLY A 488 -31.28 -6.38 33.87
N ASN A 489 -30.75 -6.43 35.11
CA ASN A 489 -30.51 -5.26 35.99
C ASN A 489 -29.16 -4.57 35.71
N MET A 490 -28.56 -4.82 34.54
CA MET A 490 -27.25 -4.29 34.18
C MET A 490 -27.33 -2.79 33.93
N VAL A 491 -26.35 -2.00 34.34
CA VAL A 491 -26.19 -0.64 33.81
C VAL A 491 -25.37 -0.79 32.53
N ALA A 492 -26.01 -1.28 31.45
CA ALA A 492 -25.33 -1.46 30.18
C ALA A 492 -24.85 -0.08 29.69
N GLN A 493 -23.55 0.05 29.49
CA GLN A 493 -23.00 1.24 28.84
C GLN A 493 -23.31 1.15 27.35
N SER A 494 -23.66 2.27 26.72
CA SER A 494 -23.92 2.36 25.27
C SER A 494 -22.80 1.72 24.44
N SER A 495 -21.56 1.80 24.91
CA SER A 495 -20.38 1.17 24.32
C SER A 495 -20.46 -0.36 24.18
N GLU A 496 -21.10 -1.06 25.12
CA GLU A 496 -21.24 -2.52 25.09
C GLU A 496 -22.21 -2.94 23.99
N VAL A 497 -23.36 -2.29 23.92
CA VAL A 497 -24.37 -2.54 22.87
C VAL A 497 -23.80 -2.21 21.48
N ILE A 498 -23.05 -1.11 21.36
CA ILE A 498 -22.36 -0.76 20.11
C ILE A 498 -21.37 -1.85 19.71
N THR A 499 -20.63 -2.41 20.66
CA THR A 499 -19.68 -3.52 20.41
C THR A 499 -20.41 -4.76 19.89
N VAL A 500 -21.55 -5.12 20.48
CA VAL A 500 -22.37 -6.24 20.01
C VAL A 500 -22.84 -6.01 18.58
N CYS A 501 -23.32 -4.79 18.27
CA CYS A 501 -23.71 -4.42 16.92
C CYS A 501 -22.54 -4.48 15.93
N GLN A 502 -21.35 -4.02 16.32
CA GLN A 502 -20.14 -4.14 15.49
C GLN A 502 -19.77 -5.59 15.19
N SER A 503 -19.85 -6.48 16.18
CA SER A 503 -19.65 -7.92 15.96
C SER A 503 -20.69 -8.50 15.02
N LEU A 504 -21.97 -8.16 15.18
CA LEU A 504 -23.05 -8.59 14.28
C LEU A 504 -22.86 -8.06 12.86
N GLN A 505 -22.41 -6.82 12.70
CA GLN A 505 -22.08 -6.25 11.40
C GLN A 505 -20.97 -7.05 10.71
N GLN A 506 -19.88 -7.35 11.43
CA GLN A 506 -18.77 -8.14 10.90
C GLN A 506 -19.20 -9.57 10.51
N VAL A 507 -20.13 -10.18 11.27
CA VAL A 507 -20.73 -11.47 10.87
C VAL A 507 -21.56 -11.29 9.60
N ALA A 508 -22.38 -10.24 9.49
CA ALA A 508 -23.15 -9.96 8.30
C ALA A 508 -22.25 -9.77 7.06
N GLU A 509 -21.12 -9.05 7.18
CA GLU A 509 -20.14 -8.87 6.10
C GLU A 509 -19.58 -10.21 5.60
N LYS A 510 -19.28 -11.14 6.51
CA LYS A 510 -18.79 -12.49 6.15
C LYS A 510 -19.88 -13.34 5.51
N CYS A 511 -21.11 -13.26 6.00
CA CYS A 511 -22.24 -13.98 5.44
C CYS A 511 -22.55 -13.58 3.99
N GLN A 512 -22.11 -12.41 3.51
CA GLN A 512 -22.32 -11.99 2.11
C GLN A 512 -21.63 -12.91 1.09
N GLN A 513 -20.64 -13.70 1.50
CA GLN A 513 -19.92 -14.63 0.63
C GLN A 513 -20.71 -15.91 0.34
N ASP A 514 -21.64 -16.28 1.22
CA ASP A 514 -22.43 -17.51 1.15
C ASP A 514 -23.94 -17.23 1.21
N PRO A 515 -24.73 -17.58 0.18
CA PRO A 515 -26.16 -17.28 0.14
C PRO A 515 -26.98 -17.84 1.32
N GLU A 516 -26.62 -19.03 1.81
CA GLU A 516 -27.33 -19.67 2.93
C GLU A 516 -27.10 -18.91 4.24
N SER A 517 -25.86 -18.52 4.50
CA SER A 517 -25.46 -17.72 5.66
C SER A 517 -26.10 -16.34 5.64
N CYS A 518 -26.13 -15.69 4.48
CA CYS A 518 -26.83 -14.41 4.29
C CYS A 518 -28.34 -14.54 4.58
N TRP A 519 -28.97 -15.60 4.04
CA TRP A 519 -30.38 -15.88 4.28
C TRP A 519 -30.67 -16.11 5.77
N TYR A 520 -29.87 -16.95 6.43
CA TYR A 520 -30.04 -17.28 7.85
C TYR A 520 -29.86 -16.05 8.73
N PHE A 521 -28.82 -15.25 8.48
CA PHE A 521 -28.60 -13.99 9.20
C PHE A 521 -29.80 -13.07 9.06
N HIS A 522 -30.31 -12.91 7.83
CA HIS A 522 -31.43 -12.02 7.57
C HIS A 522 -32.73 -12.48 8.25
N GLN A 523 -33.02 -13.78 8.27
CA GLN A 523 -34.24 -14.32 8.90
C GLN A 523 -34.18 -14.30 10.44
N THR A 524 -33.01 -14.21 11.05
CA THR A 524 -32.84 -14.31 12.51
C THR A 524 -32.50 -12.97 13.15
N ALA A 525 -31.44 -12.30 12.68
CA ALA A 525 -30.92 -11.08 13.29
C ALA A 525 -31.83 -9.88 13.04
N ILE A 526 -32.36 -9.72 11.82
CA ILE A 526 -33.16 -8.53 11.46
C ILE A 526 -34.48 -8.47 12.24
N PRO A 527 -35.30 -9.53 12.29
CA PRO A 527 -36.50 -9.52 13.12
C PRO A 527 -36.19 -9.33 14.61
N CYS A 528 -35.10 -9.90 15.12
CA CYS A 528 -34.70 -9.74 16.52
C CYS A 528 -34.33 -8.29 16.85
N LEU A 529 -33.49 -7.64 16.03
CA LEU A 529 -33.09 -6.24 16.21
C LEU A 529 -34.29 -5.29 16.11
N LEU A 530 -35.19 -5.53 15.14
CA LEU A 530 -36.42 -4.75 15.02
C LEU A 530 -37.34 -4.96 16.23
N ALA A 531 -37.52 -6.19 16.70
CA ALA A 531 -38.33 -6.48 17.88
C ALA A 531 -37.79 -5.77 19.13
N LEU A 532 -36.48 -5.86 19.38
CA LEU A 532 -35.81 -5.18 20.49
C LEU A 532 -36.02 -3.66 20.45
N ALA A 533 -35.81 -3.05 19.28
CA ALA A 533 -35.97 -1.62 19.10
C ALA A 533 -37.44 -1.17 19.27
N VAL A 534 -38.38 -1.93 18.70
CA VAL A 534 -39.83 -1.67 18.84
C VAL A 534 -40.22 -1.80 20.31
N GLN A 535 -39.82 -2.85 21.02
CA GLN A 535 -40.09 -3.03 22.46
C GLN A 535 -39.51 -1.87 23.30
N ALA A 536 -38.30 -1.42 22.98
CA ALA A 536 -37.66 -0.29 23.67
C ALA A 536 -38.43 1.03 23.47
N SER A 537 -39.09 1.20 22.33
CA SER A 537 -39.88 2.40 22.00
C SER A 537 -41.26 2.46 22.65
N MET A 538 -41.74 1.37 23.27
CA MET A 538 -43.08 1.30 23.86
C MET A 538 -43.11 1.85 25.30
N PRO A 539 -44.16 2.60 25.68
CA PRO A 539 -44.34 3.05 27.06
C PRO A 539 -44.69 1.87 27.99
N GLU A 540 -43.95 1.74 29.09
CA GLU A 540 -44.25 0.79 30.17
C GLU A 540 -44.50 1.50 31.51
N LYS A 541 -45.16 0.78 32.45
CA LYS A 541 -45.52 1.27 33.79
C LYS A 541 -44.31 1.54 34.70
N GLU A 542 -43.15 0.95 34.42
CA GLU A 542 -41.88 1.23 35.12
C GLU A 542 -40.78 1.59 34.11
N PRO A 543 -40.08 2.74 34.28
CA PRO A 543 -39.01 3.12 33.37
C PRO A 543 -37.74 2.33 33.71
N SER A 544 -37.45 1.24 32.98
CA SER A 544 -36.12 0.64 33.03
C SER A 544 -35.11 1.53 32.30
N VAL A 545 -33.96 1.79 32.93
CA VAL A 545 -32.88 2.63 32.37
C VAL A 545 -32.34 2.03 31.06
N LEU A 546 -32.29 0.70 30.97
CA LEU A 546 -31.74 -0.07 29.86
C LEU A 546 -32.49 0.09 28.53
N ARG A 547 -33.82 0.17 28.54
CA ARG A 547 -34.60 0.33 27.31
C ARG A 547 -34.38 1.68 26.64
N LYS A 548 -33.96 2.69 27.40
CA LYS A 548 -33.61 4.01 26.85
C LYS A 548 -32.27 3.98 26.09
N VAL A 549 -31.33 3.12 26.49
CA VAL A 549 -30.01 2.98 25.84
C VAL A 549 -30.15 2.51 24.40
N LEU A 550 -31.05 1.56 24.12
CA LEU A 550 -31.34 1.10 22.75
C LEU A 550 -31.88 2.19 21.82
N LEU A 551 -32.43 3.27 22.39
CA LEU A 551 -32.95 4.40 21.65
C LEU A 551 -31.94 5.56 21.56
N GLU A 552 -30.73 5.43 22.11
CA GLU A 552 -29.67 6.42 21.95
C GLU A 552 -29.20 6.48 20.49
N ASP A 553 -28.87 7.69 20.02
CA ASP A 553 -28.58 7.94 18.61
C ASP A 553 -27.35 7.15 18.12
N GLU A 554 -26.33 6.97 18.98
CA GLU A 554 -25.11 6.21 18.67
C GLU A 554 -25.38 4.71 18.55
N VAL A 555 -26.24 4.15 19.41
CA VAL A 555 -26.64 2.74 19.39
C VAL A 555 -27.50 2.45 18.16
N LEU A 556 -28.49 3.31 17.88
CA LEU A 556 -29.30 3.20 16.68
C LEU A 556 -28.45 3.29 15.40
N ALA A 557 -27.44 4.15 15.37
CA ALA A 557 -26.51 4.23 14.24
C ALA A 557 -25.70 2.93 14.06
N ALA A 558 -25.32 2.25 15.15
CA ALA A 558 -24.68 0.94 15.07
C ALA A 558 -25.64 -0.13 14.53
N MET A 559 -26.91 -0.14 14.96
CA MET A 559 -27.94 -1.05 14.42
C MET A 559 -28.25 -0.78 12.94
N VAL A 560 -28.25 0.50 12.51
CA VAL A 560 -28.37 0.91 11.10
C VAL A 560 -27.27 0.27 10.26
N SER A 561 -26.04 0.27 10.75
CA SER A 561 -24.91 -0.37 10.06
C SER A 561 -25.14 -1.88 9.87
N VAL A 562 -25.59 -2.59 10.91
CA VAL A 562 -25.90 -4.02 10.83
C VAL A 562 -26.98 -4.31 9.79
N ILE A 563 -28.10 -3.58 9.85
CA ILE A 563 -29.24 -3.79 8.94
C ILE A 563 -28.86 -3.47 7.50
N GLY A 564 -28.13 -2.37 7.26
CA GLY A 564 -27.68 -1.98 5.93
C GLY A 564 -26.76 -3.03 5.30
N THR A 565 -25.73 -3.46 6.03
CA THR A 565 -24.80 -4.51 5.62
C THR A 565 -25.52 -5.82 5.34
N ALA A 566 -26.45 -6.22 6.20
CA ALA A 566 -27.22 -7.44 6.05
C ALA A 566 -28.22 -7.38 4.89
N THR A 567 -28.58 -6.20 4.38
CA THR A 567 -29.57 -6.02 3.30
C THR A 567 -28.92 -5.89 1.92
N THR A 568 -27.64 -5.49 1.88
CA THR A 568 -26.95 -5.10 0.65
C THR A 568 -26.81 -6.23 -0.38
N HIS A 569 -26.56 -7.48 0.05
CA HIS A 569 -26.33 -8.62 -0.86
C HIS A 569 -27.49 -9.62 -0.91
N LEU A 570 -28.71 -9.17 -0.61
CA LEU A 570 -29.87 -10.05 -0.62
C LEU A 570 -30.21 -10.57 -2.01
N SER A 571 -30.67 -11.82 -2.06
CA SER A 571 -31.36 -12.32 -3.25
C SER A 571 -32.67 -11.54 -3.46
N PRO A 572 -33.09 -11.30 -4.72
CA PRO A 572 -34.30 -10.52 -5.01
C PRO A 572 -35.57 -11.10 -4.36
N GLU A 573 -35.67 -12.43 -4.30
CA GLU A 573 -36.79 -13.13 -3.67
C GLU A 573 -36.86 -12.88 -2.16
N LEU A 574 -35.72 -13.00 -1.46
CA LEU A 574 -35.64 -12.75 -0.03
C LEU A 574 -35.89 -11.27 0.28
N ALA A 575 -35.36 -10.37 -0.54
CA ALA A 575 -35.60 -8.94 -0.41
C ALA A 575 -37.09 -8.60 -0.57
N ALA A 576 -37.78 -9.14 -1.58
CA ALA A 576 -39.22 -8.94 -1.75
C ALA A 576 -40.02 -9.48 -0.55
N GLN A 577 -39.67 -10.66 -0.04
CA GLN A 577 -40.31 -11.22 1.16
C GLN A 577 -40.08 -10.36 2.41
N SER A 578 -38.88 -9.85 2.62
CA SER A 578 -38.57 -8.99 3.77
C SER A 578 -39.23 -7.63 3.66
N VAL A 579 -39.29 -7.05 2.46
CA VAL A 579 -39.93 -5.76 2.19
C VAL A 579 -41.43 -5.81 2.51
N THR A 580 -42.12 -6.88 2.14
CA THR A 580 -43.56 -7.09 2.44
C THR A 580 -43.85 -7.28 3.94
N ARG A 581 -42.81 -7.46 4.78
CA ARG A 581 -42.93 -7.52 6.24
C ARG A 581 -42.50 -6.23 6.93
N ILE A 582 -41.36 -5.68 6.54
CA ILE A 582 -40.75 -4.51 7.20
C ILE A 582 -41.45 -3.21 6.82
N VAL A 583 -41.88 -3.01 5.57
CA VAL A 583 -42.56 -1.76 5.20
C VAL A 583 -43.94 -1.64 5.89
N PRO A 584 -44.80 -2.67 5.91
CA PRO A 584 -46.05 -2.64 6.67
C PRO A 584 -45.87 -2.55 8.19
N LEU A 585 -44.74 -3.01 8.75
CA LEU A 585 -44.44 -2.78 10.17
C LEU A 585 -44.41 -1.28 10.48
N PHE A 586 -43.77 -0.48 9.64
CA PHE A 586 -43.64 0.96 9.86
C PHE A 586 -44.87 1.76 9.42
N LEU A 587 -45.53 1.37 8.32
CA LEU A 587 -46.73 2.07 7.83
C LEU A 587 -47.99 1.71 8.63
N ASP A 588 -48.22 0.42 8.87
CA ASP A 588 -49.49 -0.10 9.40
C ASP A 588 -49.36 -0.61 10.84
N GLY A 589 -48.14 -0.73 11.37
CA GLY A 589 -47.88 -1.27 12.71
C GLY A 589 -47.97 -2.80 12.76
N ASN A 590 -47.80 -3.50 11.63
CA ASN A 590 -47.88 -4.95 11.59
C ASN A 590 -46.64 -5.62 12.22
N VAL A 591 -46.83 -6.18 13.42
CA VAL A 591 -45.77 -6.85 14.19
C VAL A 591 -45.72 -8.37 14.01
N SER A 592 -46.55 -8.96 13.13
CA SER A 592 -46.79 -10.42 13.11
C SER A 592 -45.55 -11.30 12.85
N PHE A 593 -44.52 -10.76 12.20
CA PHE A 593 -43.28 -11.49 11.90
C PHE A 593 -42.19 -11.33 12.97
N LEU A 594 -42.40 -10.44 13.94
CA LEU A 594 -41.42 -10.20 15.00
C LEU A 594 -41.49 -11.31 16.06
N PRO A 595 -40.35 -11.72 16.64
CA PRO A 595 -40.34 -12.63 17.77
C PRO A 595 -40.99 -11.99 19.01
N GLU A 596 -41.76 -12.78 19.77
CA GLU A 596 -42.55 -12.36 20.96
C GLU A 596 -43.57 -11.24 20.68
N ASN A 597 -44.71 -11.60 20.04
CA ASN A 597 -45.80 -10.73 19.59
C ASN A 597 -46.62 -9.98 20.68
N SER A 598 -46.18 -9.98 21.94
CA SER A 598 -46.91 -9.34 23.06
C SER A 598 -46.40 -7.91 23.30
N PHE A 599 -46.78 -6.98 22.43
CA PHE A 599 -46.43 -5.58 22.57
C PHE A 599 -47.50 -4.83 23.41
N PRO A 600 -47.11 -3.97 24.38
CA PRO A 600 -48.06 -3.27 25.26
C PRO A 600 -48.98 -2.27 24.54
N SER A 601 -48.55 -1.76 23.39
CA SER A 601 -49.23 -0.71 22.62
C SER A 601 -48.94 -0.85 21.13
N ARG A 602 -49.75 -0.16 20.29
CA ARG A 602 -49.57 -0.17 18.82
C ARG A 602 -48.30 0.59 18.41
N PHE A 603 -47.57 0.02 17.44
CA PHE A 603 -46.41 0.66 16.82
C PHE A 603 -46.86 1.51 15.63
N GLN A 604 -46.79 2.84 15.74
CA GLN A 604 -47.25 3.77 14.70
C GLN A 604 -46.27 4.96 14.59
N PRO A 605 -45.06 4.75 14.03
CA PRO A 605 -43.98 5.73 14.07
C PRO A 605 -44.24 6.99 13.22
N PHE A 606 -45.10 6.93 12.20
CA PHE A 606 -45.43 8.07 11.34
C PHE A 606 -46.58 8.93 11.86
N GLN A 607 -47.42 8.40 12.77
CA GLN A 607 -48.56 9.13 13.33
C GLN A 607 -48.15 9.97 14.57
N ASP A 608 -49.11 10.68 15.17
CA ASP A 608 -48.91 11.40 16.43
C ASP A 608 -48.75 10.43 17.62
N GLY A 609 -47.57 9.81 17.68
CA GLY A 609 -47.15 8.85 18.69
C GLY A 609 -45.95 9.31 19.53
N PRO A 610 -45.48 8.45 20.46
CA PRO A 610 -44.33 8.75 21.30
C PRO A 610 -43.06 8.99 20.49
N SER A 611 -42.24 9.98 20.90
CA SER A 611 -41.00 10.35 20.20
C SER A 611 -40.01 9.19 20.01
N GLY A 612 -40.04 8.18 20.89
CA GLY A 612 -39.23 6.96 20.77
C GLY A 612 -39.51 6.15 19.51
N GLN A 613 -40.77 6.04 19.08
CA GLN A 613 -41.14 5.29 17.86
C GLN A 613 -40.61 5.99 16.61
N ARG A 614 -40.65 7.33 16.57
CA ARG A 614 -40.12 8.14 15.46
C ARG A 614 -38.62 7.96 15.26
N ARG A 615 -37.84 7.66 16.31
CA ARG A 615 -36.39 7.39 16.17
C ARG A 615 -36.10 6.13 15.36
N LEU A 616 -37.00 5.14 15.39
CA LEU A 616 -36.81 3.87 14.70
C LEU A 616 -36.88 3.97 13.18
N VAL A 617 -37.33 5.11 12.63
CA VAL A 617 -37.32 5.37 11.17
C VAL A 617 -35.89 5.29 10.61
N ALA A 618 -34.86 5.50 11.43
CA ALA A 618 -33.47 5.24 11.05
C ALA A 618 -33.22 3.75 10.67
N LEU A 619 -33.87 2.79 11.33
CA LEU A 619 -33.75 1.37 11.00
C LEU A 619 -34.46 1.03 9.68
N LEU A 620 -35.63 1.66 9.43
CA LEU A 620 -36.31 1.56 8.13
C LEU A 620 -35.42 2.12 7.02
N MET A 621 -34.82 3.29 7.24
CA MET A 621 -33.86 3.92 6.33
C MET A 621 -32.73 2.97 5.95
N ALA A 622 -32.10 2.34 6.93
CA ALA A 622 -31.03 1.36 6.72
C ALA A 622 -31.45 0.22 5.78
N PHE A 623 -32.65 -0.31 5.98
CA PHE A 623 -33.20 -1.40 5.20
C PHE A 623 -33.57 -0.95 3.77
N VAL A 624 -34.49 0.00 3.60
CA VAL A 624 -35.05 0.34 2.28
C VAL A 624 -34.02 1.02 1.37
N CYS A 625 -33.10 1.79 1.94
CA CYS A 625 -32.04 2.43 1.17
C CYS A 625 -30.99 1.41 0.69
N SER A 626 -30.83 0.27 1.35
CA SER A 626 -29.83 -0.75 1.00
C SER A 626 -30.37 -1.88 0.11
N LEU A 627 -31.66 -1.87 -0.24
CA LEU A 627 -32.26 -2.89 -1.11
C LEU A 627 -31.67 -2.90 -2.54
N PRO A 628 -31.58 -4.06 -3.20
CA PRO A 628 -31.32 -4.13 -4.63
C PRO A 628 -32.34 -3.32 -5.47
N ARG A 629 -31.90 -2.75 -6.61
CA ARG A 629 -32.72 -1.85 -7.44
C ARG A 629 -33.96 -2.48 -8.06
N ASN A 630 -33.95 -3.79 -8.25
CA ASN A 630 -35.01 -4.58 -8.88
C ASN A 630 -36.12 -5.00 -7.89
N VAL A 631 -36.04 -4.58 -6.63
CA VAL A 631 -37.03 -4.93 -5.61
C VAL A 631 -38.10 -3.86 -5.56
N GLU A 632 -39.34 -4.26 -5.81
CA GLU A 632 -40.50 -3.37 -5.71
C GLU A 632 -40.88 -3.14 -4.24
N ILE A 633 -41.05 -1.87 -3.88
CA ILE A 633 -41.46 -1.47 -2.53
C ILE A 633 -42.99 -1.28 -2.51
N PRO A 634 -43.74 -2.04 -1.69
CA PRO A 634 -45.18 -1.89 -1.56
C PRO A 634 -45.51 -0.53 -0.94
N GLN A 635 -46.61 0.08 -1.38
CA GLN A 635 -47.08 1.38 -0.87
C GLN A 635 -46.01 2.49 -0.89
N LEU A 636 -45.06 2.46 -1.85
CA LEU A 636 -43.97 3.45 -1.94
C LEU A 636 -44.48 4.90 -1.91
N ASN A 637 -45.60 5.20 -2.59
CA ASN A 637 -46.23 6.52 -2.58
C ASN A 637 -46.62 7.00 -1.18
N GLN A 638 -47.20 6.12 -0.37
CA GLN A 638 -47.58 6.44 1.00
C GLN A 638 -46.32 6.66 1.84
N LEU A 639 -45.36 5.74 1.76
CA LEU A 639 -44.09 5.83 2.48
C LEU A 639 -43.34 7.13 2.19
N MET A 640 -43.22 7.53 0.92
CA MET A 640 -42.54 8.76 0.52
C MET A 640 -43.22 10.02 1.07
N ARG A 641 -44.56 10.05 1.16
CA ARG A 641 -45.31 11.18 1.74
C ARG A 641 -45.09 11.27 3.25
N GLU A 642 -45.23 10.15 3.96
CA GLU A 642 -45.04 10.07 5.41
C GLU A 642 -43.60 10.46 5.83
N LEU A 643 -42.59 9.99 5.08
CA LEU A 643 -41.19 10.37 5.30
C LEU A 643 -40.97 11.87 5.10
N MET A 644 -41.62 12.46 4.10
CA MET A 644 -41.51 13.90 3.83
C MET A 644 -42.17 14.73 4.92
N GLU A 645 -43.36 14.33 5.39
CA GLU A 645 -44.03 14.98 6.51
C GLU A 645 -43.21 14.89 7.80
N LEU A 646 -42.68 13.71 8.11
CA LEU A 646 -41.84 13.49 9.29
C LEU A 646 -40.51 14.25 9.19
N SER A 647 -39.94 14.41 7.98
CA SER A 647 -38.70 15.16 7.78
C SER A 647 -38.81 16.63 8.17
N CYS A 648 -40.01 17.21 8.13
CA CYS A 648 -40.28 18.58 8.55
C CYS A 648 -40.80 18.68 10.00
N CYS A 649 -40.86 17.57 10.74
CA CYS A 649 -41.39 17.56 12.10
C CYS A 649 -40.37 18.06 13.13
N HIS A 650 -40.80 18.97 14.03
CA HIS A 650 -39.93 19.56 15.06
C HIS A 650 -39.67 18.65 16.27
N SER A 651 -40.45 17.58 16.47
CA SER A 651 -40.44 16.80 17.72
C SER A 651 -39.11 16.09 18.02
N CYS A 652 -38.30 15.79 17.00
CA CYS A 652 -37.02 15.10 17.16
C CYS A 652 -36.07 15.37 15.97
N PRO A 653 -34.91 16.04 16.19
CA PRO A 653 -33.92 16.31 15.13
C PRO A 653 -33.32 15.06 14.49
N PHE A 654 -33.08 14.01 15.28
CA PHE A 654 -32.56 12.73 14.78
C PHE A 654 -33.54 12.06 13.81
N SER A 655 -34.81 11.96 14.20
CA SER A 655 -35.87 11.35 13.38
C SER A 655 -36.16 12.12 12.09
N SER A 656 -36.22 13.46 12.16
CA SER A 656 -36.43 14.30 10.98
C SER A 656 -35.27 14.16 9.98
N THR A 657 -34.03 14.12 10.48
CA THR A 657 -32.85 13.87 9.65
C THR A 657 -32.86 12.46 9.05
N ALA A 658 -33.21 11.43 9.83
CA ALA A 658 -33.32 10.05 9.34
C ALA A 658 -34.42 9.93 8.26
N ALA A 659 -35.55 10.59 8.44
CA ALA A 659 -36.62 10.64 7.45
C ALA A 659 -36.19 11.35 6.16
N ALA A 660 -35.50 12.49 6.27
CA ALA A 660 -34.92 13.21 5.13
C ALA A 660 -33.90 12.36 4.36
N LYS A 661 -33.00 11.67 5.07
CA LYS A 661 -32.03 10.72 4.51
C LYS A 661 -32.74 9.58 3.78
N CYS A 662 -33.74 8.96 4.42
CA CYS A 662 -34.51 7.86 3.84
C CYS A 662 -35.23 8.29 2.55
N PHE A 663 -35.92 9.43 2.60
CA PHE A 663 -36.59 10.02 1.44
C PHE A 663 -35.60 10.26 0.30
N ALA A 664 -34.47 10.92 0.58
CA ALA A 664 -33.44 11.20 -0.41
C ALA A 664 -32.78 9.93 -0.97
N GLY A 665 -32.57 8.90 -0.13
CA GLY A 665 -32.04 7.61 -0.55
C GLY A 665 -32.96 6.87 -1.52
N LEU A 666 -34.26 6.82 -1.21
CA LEU A 666 -35.27 6.25 -2.10
C LEU A 666 -35.43 7.07 -3.38
N LEU A 667 -35.46 8.40 -3.28
CA LEU A 667 -35.52 9.32 -4.42
C LEU A 667 -34.35 9.12 -5.38
N ASN A 668 -33.13 8.96 -4.86
CA ASN A 668 -31.94 8.70 -5.67
C ASN A 668 -32.02 7.36 -6.42
N LYS A 669 -32.58 6.33 -5.78
CA LYS A 669 -32.70 4.99 -6.36
C LYS A 669 -33.87 4.84 -7.33
N HIS A 670 -34.86 5.73 -7.25
CA HIS A 670 -36.06 5.66 -8.06
C HIS A 670 -35.72 5.81 -9.56
N PRO A 671 -36.25 4.94 -10.44
CA PRO A 671 -36.12 5.08 -11.89
C PRO A 671 -36.63 6.44 -12.39
N ALA A 672 -36.10 6.93 -13.51
CA ALA A 672 -36.64 8.12 -14.16
C ALA A 672 -38.07 7.86 -14.70
N GLY A 673 -38.98 8.81 -14.52
CA GLY A 673 -40.37 8.71 -14.95
C GLY A 673 -41.28 9.71 -14.23
N GLN A 674 -42.56 9.76 -14.62
CA GLN A 674 -43.53 10.73 -14.10
C GLN A 674 -43.65 10.72 -12.57
N GLN A 675 -43.65 9.53 -11.96
CA GLN A 675 -43.76 9.38 -10.51
C GLN A 675 -42.56 9.99 -9.77
N LEU A 676 -41.36 9.92 -10.34
CA LEU A 676 -40.20 10.60 -9.78
C LEU A 676 -40.38 12.12 -9.82
N ASP A 677 -40.85 12.65 -10.96
CA ASP A 677 -41.08 14.09 -11.12
C ASP A 677 -42.14 14.60 -10.13
N GLU A 678 -43.19 13.81 -9.86
CA GLU A 678 -44.17 14.09 -8.81
C GLU A 678 -43.55 14.17 -7.41
N PHE A 679 -42.68 13.20 -7.05
CA PHE A 679 -41.98 13.23 -5.77
C PHE A 679 -41.02 14.42 -5.65
N LEU A 680 -40.35 14.78 -6.74
CA LEU A 680 -39.46 15.94 -6.79
C LEU A 680 -40.24 17.24 -6.60
N GLN A 681 -41.36 17.39 -7.30
CA GLN A 681 -42.22 18.56 -7.17
C GLN A 681 -42.73 18.70 -5.73
N LEU A 682 -43.25 17.62 -5.16
CA LEU A 682 -43.74 17.61 -3.79
C LEU A 682 -42.64 17.96 -2.77
N ALA A 683 -41.42 17.44 -2.98
CA ALA A 683 -40.26 17.77 -2.14
C ALA A 683 -39.86 19.24 -2.24
N VAL A 684 -39.80 19.80 -3.45
CA VAL A 684 -39.49 21.22 -3.66
C VAL A 684 -40.54 22.11 -3.01
N ASP A 685 -41.82 21.83 -3.23
CA ASP A 685 -42.92 22.60 -2.66
C ASP A 685 -42.88 22.57 -1.12
N LYS A 686 -42.60 21.39 -0.53
CA LYS A 686 -42.47 21.24 0.92
C LYS A 686 -41.26 21.98 1.47
N VAL A 687 -40.11 21.89 0.80
CA VAL A 687 -38.90 22.61 1.18
C VAL A 687 -39.13 24.12 1.13
N GLU A 688 -39.66 24.66 0.04
CA GLU A 688 -39.89 26.09 -0.10
C GLU A 688 -40.94 26.61 0.89
N ALA A 689 -42.00 25.85 1.15
CA ALA A 689 -42.95 26.18 2.21
C ALA A 689 -42.30 26.21 3.61
N GLY A 690 -41.39 25.27 3.88
CA GLY A 690 -40.68 25.16 5.17
C GLY A 690 -39.53 26.16 5.34
N LEU A 691 -38.94 26.66 4.26
CA LEU A 691 -37.92 27.71 4.24
C LEU A 691 -38.48 29.12 4.47
N GLY A 692 -39.80 29.26 4.67
CA GLY A 692 -40.38 30.50 5.19
C GLY A 692 -39.91 30.84 6.60
N SER A 693 -40.32 31.99 7.14
CA SER A 693 -40.09 32.34 8.55
C SER A 693 -40.97 31.46 9.45
N GLY A 694 -40.38 30.48 10.15
CA GLY A 694 -41.11 29.55 11.01
C GLY A 694 -40.21 28.56 11.76
N PRO A 695 -40.78 27.78 12.70
CA PRO A 695 -40.03 26.89 13.60
C PRO A 695 -39.47 25.62 12.92
N TYR A 696 -39.78 25.39 11.64
CA TYR A 696 -39.40 24.21 10.87
C TYR A 696 -38.29 24.48 9.83
N ARG A 697 -37.69 25.67 9.87
CA ARG A 697 -36.73 26.17 8.87
C ARG A 697 -35.48 25.28 8.76
N SER A 698 -34.95 24.80 9.89
CA SER A 698 -33.77 23.92 9.93
C SER A 698 -34.05 22.51 9.42
N GLN A 699 -35.26 21.98 9.67
CA GLN A 699 -35.71 20.70 9.15
C GLN A 699 -35.90 20.76 7.63
N ALA A 700 -36.56 21.81 7.12
CA ALA A 700 -36.71 22.04 5.69
C ALA A 700 -35.36 22.18 4.98
N PHE A 701 -34.41 22.90 5.60
CA PHE A 701 -33.04 23.00 5.11
C PHE A 701 -32.32 21.63 5.09
N THR A 702 -32.51 20.80 6.12
CA THR A 702 -31.94 19.45 6.16
C THR A 702 -32.49 18.58 5.03
N LEU A 703 -33.81 18.65 4.76
CA LEU A 703 -34.42 17.97 3.62
C LEU A 703 -33.84 18.47 2.28
N LEU A 704 -33.71 19.78 2.11
CA LEU A 704 -33.08 20.38 0.92
C LEU A 704 -31.66 19.84 0.70
N LEU A 705 -30.83 19.76 1.75
CA LEU A 705 -29.47 19.24 1.63
C LEU A 705 -29.43 17.78 1.17
N TRP A 706 -30.23 16.90 1.78
CA TRP A 706 -30.23 15.48 1.43
C TRP A 706 -30.81 15.23 0.03
N VAL A 707 -31.89 15.92 -0.35
CA VAL A 707 -32.45 15.87 -1.72
C VAL A 707 -31.43 16.38 -2.72
N THR A 708 -30.77 17.51 -2.44
CA THR A 708 -29.72 18.05 -3.32
C THR A 708 -28.60 17.03 -3.48
N LYS A 709 -28.12 16.41 -2.39
CA LYS A 709 -27.08 15.38 -2.45
C LYS A 709 -27.50 14.21 -3.32
N ALA A 710 -28.68 13.66 -3.10
CA ALA A 710 -29.25 12.58 -3.90
C ALA A 710 -29.23 12.89 -5.40
N LEU A 711 -29.61 14.11 -5.79
CA LEU A 711 -29.66 14.54 -7.18
C LEU A 711 -28.28 14.87 -7.77
N VAL A 712 -27.36 15.44 -6.97
CA VAL A 712 -25.97 15.70 -7.36
C VAL A 712 -25.23 14.40 -7.65
N LEU A 713 -25.37 13.37 -6.81
CA LEU A 713 -24.75 12.07 -7.05
C LEU A 713 -25.30 11.37 -8.31
N ARG A 714 -26.56 11.67 -8.66
CA ARG A 714 -27.30 11.12 -9.82
C ARG A 714 -27.11 11.89 -11.13
N TYR A 715 -26.60 13.12 -11.08
CA TYR A 715 -26.59 14.08 -12.21
C TYR A 715 -27.97 14.46 -12.72
N HIS A 716 -28.96 14.56 -11.81
CA HIS A 716 -30.29 14.99 -12.20
C HIS A 716 -30.33 16.51 -12.48
N PRO A 717 -30.99 16.98 -13.55
CA PRO A 717 -31.00 18.40 -13.93
C PRO A 717 -31.45 19.37 -12.82
N LEU A 718 -32.46 18.97 -12.03
CA LEU A 718 -32.98 19.78 -10.91
C LEU A 718 -31.92 20.08 -9.84
N SER A 719 -30.83 19.31 -9.76
CA SER A 719 -29.73 19.58 -8.82
C SER A 719 -29.12 20.98 -9.02
N SER A 720 -29.07 21.50 -10.25
CA SER A 720 -28.58 22.85 -10.54
C SER A 720 -29.42 23.93 -9.86
N CYS A 721 -30.74 23.78 -9.85
CA CYS A 721 -31.66 24.69 -9.18
C CYS A 721 -31.52 24.62 -7.65
N LEU A 722 -31.46 23.41 -7.09
CA LEU A 722 -31.35 23.21 -5.65
C LEU A 722 -29.99 23.65 -5.09
N THR A 723 -28.91 23.42 -5.82
CA THR A 723 -27.57 23.94 -5.47
C THR A 723 -27.53 25.47 -5.55
N ALA A 724 -28.15 26.08 -6.56
CA ALA A 724 -28.34 27.53 -6.61
C ALA A 724 -29.17 28.06 -5.42
N ARG A 725 -30.19 27.32 -4.99
CA ARG A 725 -30.97 27.66 -3.79
C ARG A 725 -30.11 27.62 -2.53
N LEU A 726 -29.28 26.58 -2.35
CA LEU A 726 -28.32 26.49 -1.25
C LEU A 726 -27.28 27.63 -1.27
N MET A 727 -26.81 28.03 -2.47
CA MET A 727 -25.92 29.18 -2.62
C MET A 727 -26.59 30.49 -2.20
N GLY A 728 -27.88 30.67 -2.49
CA GLY A 728 -28.65 31.82 -2.01
C GLY A 728 -28.78 31.85 -0.48
N LEU A 729 -28.95 30.67 0.15
CA LEU A 729 -29.04 30.54 1.61
C LEU A 729 -27.72 30.84 2.34
N LEU A 730 -26.58 30.93 1.66
CA LEU A 730 -25.33 31.41 2.29
C LEU A 730 -25.45 32.84 2.81
N SER A 731 -26.32 33.65 2.21
CA SER A 731 -26.65 35.02 2.63
C SER A 731 -27.73 35.10 3.70
N ASP A 732 -28.30 33.97 4.11
CA ASP A 732 -29.31 33.93 5.16
C ASP A 732 -28.65 34.08 6.55
N PRO A 733 -29.17 34.93 7.46
CA PRO A 733 -28.56 35.15 8.76
C PRO A 733 -28.68 33.93 9.70
N GLU A 734 -29.72 33.12 9.56
CA GLU A 734 -29.95 31.96 10.42
C GLU A 734 -29.33 30.68 9.84
N LEU A 735 -29.55 30.44 8.54
CA LEU A 735 -29.11 29.22 7.87
C LEU A 735 -27.73 29.35 7.21
N GLY A 736 -27.18 30.55 7.04
CA GLY A 736 -25.92 30.77 6.31
C GLY A 736 -24.75 29.89 6.78
N PRO A 737 -24.46 29.79 8.09
CA PRO A 737 -23.42 28.90 8.60
C PRO A 737 -23.71 27.42 8.33
N ALA A 738 -24.97 26.99 8.45
CA ALA A 738 -25.41 25.63 8.17
C ALA A 738 -25.38 25.31 6.67
N ALA A 739 -25.67 26.29 5.80
CA ALA A 739 -25.53 26.22 4.34
C ALA A 739 -24.07 25.99 3.96
N ALA A 740 -23.13 26.69 4.61
CA ALA A 740 -21.71 26.48 4.41
C ALA A 740 -21.27 25.05 4.82
N ASP A 741 -21.70 24.55 5.99
CA ASP A 741 -21.44 23.16 6.42
C ASP A 741 -22.10 22.13 5.48
N GLY A 742 -23.24 22.48 4.89
CA GLY A 742 -23.96 21.67 3.91
C GLY A 742 -23.11 21.29 2.69
N PHE A 743 -22.22 22.17 2.22
CA PHE A 743 -21.28 21.84 1.13
C PHE A 743 -20.29 20.73 1.53
N SER A 744 -19.88 20.67 2.80
CA SER A 744 -19.08 19.56 3.32
C SER A 744 -19.84 18.24 3.22
N LEU A 745 -21.13 18.26 3.59
CA LEU A 745 -22.00 17.11 3.47
C LEU A 745 -22.16 16.68 2.00
N LEU A 746 -22.42 17.61 1.07
CA LEU A 746 -22.57 17.28 -0.36
C LEU A 746 -21.32 16.59 -0.93
N MET A 747 -20.13 17.01 -0.51
CA MET A 747 -18.85 16.56 -1.07
C MET A 747 -18.25 15.32 -0.39
N SER A 748 -18.66 15.02 0.84
CA SER A 748 -18.17 13.86 1.61
C SER A 748 -18.93 12.58 1.24
N ASP A 749 -18.28 11.43 1.31
CA ASP A 749 -18.98 10.14 1.18
C ASP A 749 -19.84 9.89 2.43
N CYS A 750 -21.00 9.24 2.24
CA CYS A 750 -21.85 8.80 3.34
C CYS A 750 -21.55 7.33 3.69
N THR A 751 -21.78 6.95 4.94
CA THR A 751 -21.60 5.56 5.42
C THR A 751 -22.92 4.80 5.56
N ASP A 752 -24.03 5.52 5.75
CA ASP A 752 -25.35 4.99 6.10
C ASP A 752 -26.35 4.98 4.93
N VAL A 753 -26.35 6.01 4.08
CA VAL A 753 -27.25 6.14 2.91
C VAL A 753 -26.47 6.65 1.69
N LEU A 754 -27.04 6.52 0.49
CA LEU A 754 -26.44 7.01 -0.77
C LEU A 754 -25.06 6.37 -1.06
N THR A 755 -24.88 5.10 -0.70
CA THR A 755 -23.64 4.35 -0.94
C THR A 755 -23.77 3.49 -2.18
N ARG A 756 -22.66 3.29 -2.90
CA ARG A 756 -22.61 2.35 -4.04
C ARG A 756 -22.89 0.91 -3.60
N ALA A 757 -22.38 0.53 -2.43
CA ALA A 757 -22.66 -0.76 -1.82
C ALA A 757 -24.17 -0.92 -1.61
N GLY A 758 -24.84 0.05 -0.99
CA GLY A 758 -26.31 0.07 -0.82
C GLY A 758 -27.12 0.35 -2.09
N HIS A 759 -26.59 0.05 -3.28
CA HIS A 759 -27.29 0.16 -4.57
C HIS A 759 -27.75 1.56 -5.00
N ALA A 760 -27.28 2.63 -4.35
CA ALA A 760 -27.59 4.00 -4.72
C ALA A 760 -26.96 4.39 -6.07
N GLU A 761 -27.56 5.35 -6.79
CA GLU A 761 -27.03 5.91 -8.03
C GLU A 761 -25.99 7.00 -7.73
N VAL A 762 -24.72 6.59 -7.80
CA VAL A 762 -23.57 7.45 -7.49
C VAL A 762 -22.59 7.45 -8.64
N ARG A 763 -22.45 8.59 -9.31
CA ARG A 763 -21.47 8.79 -10.38
C ARG A 763 -20.15 9.27 -9.79
N ILE A 764 -19.05 8.57 -10.11
CA ILE A 764 -17.73 8.79 -9.47
C ILE A 764 -17.22 10.24 -9.66
N MET A 765 -17.47 10.84 -10.83
CA MET A 765 -16.99 12.18 -11.17
C MET A 765 -17.85 13.32 -10.61
N PHE A 766 -18.77 13.06 -9.68
CA PHE A 766 -19.69 14.08 -9.19
C PHE A 766 -18.97 15.26 -8.55
N ARG A 767 -17.81 15.03 -7.93
CA ARG A 767 -17.00 16.08 -7.34
C ARG A 767 -16.44 17.05 -8.38
N GLN A 768 -15.97 16.51 -9.51
CA GLN A 768 -15.47 17.32 -10.63
C GLN A 768 -16.59 18.13 -11.27
N ARG A 769 -17.74 17.50 -11.53
CA ARG A 769 -18.89 18.19 -12.11
C ARG A 769 -19.47 19.25 -11.16
N PHE A 770 -19.61 18.91 -9.89
CA PHE A 770 -20.06 19.85 -8.88
C PHE A 770 -19.13 21.06 -8.80
N PHE A 771 -17.81 20.83 -8.84
CA PHE A 771 -16.81 21.87 -8.87
C PHE A 771 -16.98 22.81 -10.08
N THR A 772 -17.04 22.26 -11.30
CA THR A 772 -17.18 23.07 -12.53
C THR A 772 -18.46 23.90 -12.53
N ASP A 773 -19.56 23.31 -12.05
CA ASP A 773 -20.88 23.93 -12.14
C ASP A 773 -21.10 24.99 -11.03
N ASN A 774 -20.49 24.82 -9.84
CA ASN A 774 -20.83 25.63 -8.66
C ASN A 774 -19.71 26.55 -8.16
N VAL A 775 -18.43 26.23 -8.37
CA VAL A 775 -17.34 27.07 -7.85
C VAL A 775 -17.32 28.47 -8.47
N PRO A 776 -17.55 28.67 -9.79
CA PRO A 776 -17.64 30.02 -10.34
C PRO A 776 -18.70 30.88 -9.64
N ALA A 777 -19.86 30.29 -9.31
CA ALA A 777 -20.93 30.99 -8.59
C ALA A 777 -20.56 31.27 -7.12
N LEU A 778 -19.85 30.37 -6.44
CA LEU A 778 -19.34 30.62 -5.09
C LEU A 778 -18.32 31.77 -5.05
N VAL A 779 -17.43 31.83 -6.05
CA VAL A 779 -16.43 32.91 -6.18
C VAL A 779 -17.12 34.25 -6.46
N GLN A 780 -18.07 34.28 -7.39
CA GLN A 780 -18.86 35.48 -7.67
C GLN A 780 -19.66 35.94 -6.44
N GLY A 781 -20.30 34.99 -5.74
CA GLY A 781 -21.05 35.24 -4.51
C GLY A 781 -20.16 35.83 -3.41
N PHE A 782 -18.95 35.30 -3.23
CA PHE A 782 -17.98 35.85 -2.27
C PHE A 782 -17.62 37.32 -2.56
N HIS A 783 -17.34 37.65 -3.82
CA HIS A 783 -16.98 39.03 -4.19
C HIS A 783 -18.16 39.99 -4.02
N ALA A 784 -19.38 39.56 -4.32
CA ALA A 784 -20.60 40.36 -4.21
C ALA A 784 -21.18 40.46 -2.78
N ALA A 785 -20.79 39.55 -1.87
CA ALA A 785 -21.38 39.46 -0.54
C ALA A 785 -20.95 40.59 0.42
N PRO A 786 -21.83 41.02 1.34
CA PRO A 786 -21.49 41.86 2.50
C PRO A 786 -20.43 41.23 3.42
N GLN A 787 -19.68 42.06 4.17
CA GLN A 787 -18.54 41.60 4.98
C GLN A 787 -18.90 40.57 6.06
N ASP A 788 -20.09 40.66 6.62
CA ASP A 788 -20.66 39.77 7.64
C ASP A 788 -20.98 38.37 7.11
N VAL A 789 -21.32 38.26 5.83
CA VAL A 789 -21.74 37.02 5.16
C VAL A 789 -20.58 36.33 4.42
N LYS A 790 -19.58 37.10 3.99
CA LYS A 790 -18.38 36.58 3.29
C LYS A 790 -17.75 35.32 3.90
N PRO A 791 -17.66 35.15 5.24
CA PRO A 791 -17.13 33.93 5.84
C PRO A 791 -17.88 32.66 5.42
N ASN A 792 -19.20 32.73 5.22
CA ASN A 792 -20.02 31.58 4.82
C ASN A 792 -19.62 31.06 3.43
N TYR A 793 -19.40 31.97 2.47
CA TYR A 793 -18.95 31.61 1.12
C TYR A 793 -17.56 30.97 1.14
N LEU A 794 -16.64 31.53 1.92
CA LEU A 794 -15.28 30.99 2.06
C LEU A 794 -15.27 29.61 2.73
N LYS A 795 -16.10 29.41 3.76
CA LYS A 795 -16.29 28.13 4.42
C LYS A 795 -16.86 27.08 3.46
N GLY A 796 -17.88 27.44 2.68
CA GLY A 796 -18.41 26.57 1.63
C GLY A 796 -17.36 26.19 0.59
N LEU A 797 -16.60 27.18 0.09
CA LEU A 797 -15.52 26.97 -0.88
C LEU A 797 -14.43 26.04 -0.31
N SER A 798 -13.99 26.26 0.93
CA SER A 798 -12.96 25.43 1.56
C SER A 798 -13.42 23.99 1.74
N HIS A 799 -14.69 23.75 2.07
CA HIS A 799 -15.27 22.41 2.15
C HIS A 799 -15.28 21.69 0.80
N VAL A 800 -15.56 22.42 -0.30
CA VAL A 800 -15.50 21.85 -1.65
C VAL A 800 -14.06 21.51 -2.00
N LEU A 801 -13.14 22.47 -1.95
CA LEU A 801 -11.76 22.31 -2.40
C LEU A 801 -11.01 21.19 -1.64
N ASN A 802 -11.23 21.07 -0.33
CA ASN A 802 -10.63 20.03 0.51
C ASN A 802 -11.05 18.60 0.14
N ARG A 803 -12.13 18.44 -0.63
CA ARG A 803 -12.68 17.13 -1.02
C ARG A 803 -12.47 16.81 -2.50
N LEU A 804 -11.85 17.70 -3.29
CA LEU A 804 -11.64 17.47 -4.71
C LEU A 804 -10.43 16.57 -4.99
N PRO A 805 -10.51 15.73 -6.04
CA PRO A 805 -9.33 15.08 -6.58
C PRO A 805 -8.29 16.11 -7.06
N LYS A 806 -7.04 15.93 -6.63
CA LYS A 806 -5.91 16.83 -6.93
C LYS A 806 -5.73 17.18 -8.42
N PRO A 807 -5.88 16.23 -9.38
CA PRO A 807 -5.75 16.56 -10.79
C PRO A 807 -6.74 17.62 -11.30
N VAL A 808 -7.91 17.74 -10.65
CA VAL A 808 -8.93 18.74 -10.98
C VAL A 808 -8.59 20.09 -10.34
N LEU A 809 -7.98 20.09 -9.16
CA LEU A 809 -7.67 21.30 -8.40
C LEU A 809 -6.45 22.04 -8.95
N LEU A 810 -5.42 21.33 -9.42
CA LEU A 810 -4.14 21.93 -9.84
C LEU A 810 -4.27 22.99 -10.96
N PRO A 811 -5.05 22.77 -12.04
CA PRO A 811 -5.16 23.76 -13.12
C PRO A 811 -5.86 25.06 -12.69
N GLU A 812 -6.82 24.96 -11.77
CA GLU A 812 -7.59 26.10 -11.24
C GLU A 812 -6.95 26.73 -9.99
N LEU A 813 -5.88 26.12 -9.46
CA LEU A 813 -5.22 26.60 -8.25
C LEU A 813 -4.74 28.06 -8.37
N PRO A 814 -4.18 28.54 -9.49
CA PRO A 814 -3.71 29.93 -9.59
C PRO A 814 -4.82 30.97 -9.37
N THR A 815 -6.04 30.71 -9.85
CA THR A 815 -7.17 31.64 -9.68
C THR A 815 -7.72 31.57 -8.25
N LEU A 816 -7.77 30.36 -7.67
CA LEU A 816 -8.32 30.11 -6.34
C LEU A 816 -7.36 30.43 -5.18
N LEU A 817 -6.04 30.42 -5.41
CA LEU A 817 -5.05 30.62 -4.35
C LEU A 817 -5.15 32.01 -3.73
N SER A 818 -5.44 33.04 -4.54
CA SER A 818 -5.71 34.40 -4.05
C SER A 818 -6.84 34.42 -3.01
N LEU A 819 -7.96 33.75 -3.31
CA LEU A 819 -9.12 33.63 -2.44
C LEU A 819 -8.82 32.81 -1.17
N LEU A 820 -8.04 31.74 -1.29
CA LEU A 820 -7.61 30.95 -0.12
C LEU A 820 -6.71 31.78 0.81
N LEU A 821 -5.82 32.61 0.27
CA LEU A 821 -4.99 33.51 1.07
C LEU A 821 -5.81 34.62 1.74
N GLU A 822 -6.85 35.13 1.08
CA GLU A 822 -7.84 36.02 1.69
C GLU A 822 -8.59 35.31 2.83
N ALA A 823 -8.97 34.04 2.65
CA ALA A 823 -9.68 33.25 3.65
C ALA A 823 -8.89 33.05 4.95
N LEU A 824 -7.56 32.94 4.89
CA LEU A 824 -6.71 32.91 6.09
C LEU A 824 -6.78 34.21 6.92
N SER A 825 -7.23 35.31 6.31
CA SER A 825 -7.39 36.60 6.98
C SER A 825 -8.75 36.74 7.67
N CYS A 826 -9.67 35.80 7.44
CA CYS A 826 -10.96 35.75 8.11
C CYS A 826 -10.75 35.50 9.61
N PRO A 827 -11.44 36.20 10.52
CA PRO A 827 -11.30 35.98 11.96
C PRO A 827 -11.91 34.64 12.43
N ASP A 828 -12.73 33.98 11.60
CA ASP A 828 -13.32 32.68 11.93
C ASP A 828 -12.26 31.57 11.97
N CYS A 829 -12.13 30.93 13.13
CA CYS A 829 -11.17 29.86 13.37
C CYS A 829 -11.46 28.59 12.55
N ILE A 830 -12.72 28.34 12.19
CA ILE A 830 -13.12 27.18 11.37
C ILE A 830 -12.66 27.38 9.93
N VAL A 831 -12.86 28.58 9.37
CA VAL A 831 -12.36 28.95 8.03
C VAL A 831 -10.84 28.88 7.98
N GLN A 832 -10.15 29.43 9.00
CA GLN A 832 -8.70 29.36 9.10
C GLN A 832 -8.21 27.92 9.12
N LEU A 833 -8.79 27.05 9.97
CA LEU A 833 -8.39 25.65 10.07
C LEU A 833 -8.66 24.90 8.78
N SER A 834 -9.84 25.06 8.18
CA SER A 834 -10.21 24.41 6.92
C SER A 834 -9.28 24.82 5.77
N THR A 835 -8.92 26.10 5.71
CA THR A 835 -8.02 26.65 4.69
C THR A 835 -6.57 26.18 4.89
N LEU A 836 -6.07 26.16 6.14
CA LEU A 836 -4.74 25.64 6.45
C LEU A 836 -4.61 24.15 6.09
N SER A 837 -5.61 23.35 6.45
CA SER A 837 -5.67 21.93 6.09
C SER A 837 -5.72 21.72 4.56
N CYS A 838 -6.27 22.67 3.80
CA CYS A 838 -6.26 22.66 2.33
C CYS A 838 -4.88 22.96 1.76
N LEU A 839 -4.22 24.00 2.30
CA LEU A 839 -2.95 24.49 1.78
C LEU A 839 -1.78 23.57 2.11
N GLN A 840 -1.78 22.92 3.27
CA GLN A 840 -0.69 22.05 3.71
C GLN A 840 -0.27 20.99 2.67
N PRO A 841 -1.19 20.16 2.12
CA PRO A 841 -0.81 19.18 1.08
C PRO A 841 -0.41 19.86 -0.25
N LEU A 842 -1.01 21.00 -0.60
CA LEU A 842 -0.69 21.72 -1.85
C LEU A 842 0.75 22.25 -1.87
N LEU A 843 1.33 22.58 -0.71
CA LEU A 843 2.74 22.96 -0.57
C LEU A 843 3.71 21.85 -1.01
N LEU A 844 3.30 20.59 -0.86
CA LEU A 844 4.12 19.42 -1.21
C LEU A 844 3.96 19.03 -2.68
N GLU A 845 2.78 19.28 -3.26
CA GLU A 845 2.38 18.70 -4.55
C GLU A 845 2.40 19.71 -5.70
N ALA A 846 2.23 21.00 -5.40
CA ALA A 846 2.24 22.08 -6.39
C ALA A 846 3.27 23.17 -6.05
N PRO A 847 4.54 22.82 -5.75
CA PRO A 847 5.52 23.78 -5.23
C PRO A 847 5.75 24.95 -6.18
N GLN A 848 5.65 24.72 -7.49
CA GLN A 848 5.81 25.74 -8.53
C GLN A 848 4.78 26.87 -8.37
N VAL A 849 3.49 26.54 -8.21
CA VAL A 849 2.41 27.53 -8.05
C VAL A 849 2.48 28.21 -6.69
N MET A 850 2.75 27.43 -5.63
CA MET A 850 2.83 27.95 -4.27
C MET A 850 4.01 28.92 -4.08
N SER A 851 5.13 28.69 -4.76
CA SER A 851 6.33 29.55 -4.69
C SER A 851 6.07 30.99 -5.13
N LEU A 852 5.08 31.22 -6.00
CA LEU A 852 4.71 32.56 -6.48
C LEU A 852 4.12 33.45 -5.38
N HIS A 853 3.64 32.86 -4.28
CA HIS A 853 2.98 33.56 -3.18
C HIS A 853 3.70 33.37 -1.83
N ILE A 854 5.00 33.04 -1.86
CA ILE A 854 5.78 32.69 -0.66
C ILE A 854 5.73 33.75 0.43
N ASP A 855 5.79 35.03 0.06
CA ASP A 855 5.75 36.16 0.98
C ASP A 855 4.47 36.19 1.83
N THR A 856 3.33 36.11 1.13
CA THR A 856 2.00 36.09 1.75
C THR A 856 1.80 34.82 2.58
N LEU A 857 2.23 33.66 2.07
CA LEU A 857 2.12 32.38 2.77
C LEU A 857 2.87 32.40 4.10
N VAL A 858 4.16 32.78 4.08
CA VAL A 858 4.99 32.89 5.29
C VAL A 858 4.36 33.86 6.28
N THR A 859 3.94 35.03 5.82
CA THR A 859 3.34 36.06 6.68
C THR A 859 2.05 35.57 7.34
N LYS A 860 1.12 34.98 6.58
CA LYS A 860 -0.16 34.49 7.09
C LYS A 860 0.03 33.32 8.06
N PHE A 861 0.89 32.35 7.74
CA PHE A 861 1.12 31.20 8.62
C PHE A 861 1.81 31.61 9.93
N LEU A 862 2.79 32.51 9.90
CA LEU A 862 3.41 33.03 11.12
C LEU A 862 2.41 33.77 12.00
N ASN A 863 1.53 34.59 11.42
CA ASN A 863 0.48 35.27 12.18
C ASN A 863 -0.46 34.26 12.86
N LEU A 864 -0.93 33.26 12.12
CA LEU A 864 -1.83 32.22 12.62
C LEU A 864 -1.18 31.27 13.63
N SER A 865 0.16 31.15 13.64
CA SER A 865 0.90 30.41 14.67
C SER A 865 0.78 31.02 16.08
N SER A 866 0.22 32.25 16.17
CA SER A 866 -0.08 32.95 17.42
C SER A 866 -1.58 33.14 17.69
N SER A 867 -2.45 32.45 16.94
CA SER A 867 -3.92 32.48 17.11
C SER A 867 -4.37 32.01 18.52
N PRO A 868 -5.50 32.50 19.06
CA PRO A 868 -6.05 31.99 20.32
C PRO A 868 -6.38 30.49 20.27
N SER A 869 -6.77 29.97 19.10
CA SER A 869 -7.13 28.55 18.92
C SER A 869 -5.90 27.66 18.85
N MET A 870 -5.87 26.61 19.67
CA MET A 870 -4.78 25.62 19.67
C MET A 870 -4.66 24.87 18.34
N ALA A 871 -5.80 24.50 17.73
CA ALA A 871 -5.82 23.73 16.49
C ALA A 871 -5.31 24.56 15.31
N VAL A 872 -5.67 25.84 15.22
CA VAL A 872 -5.16 26.77 14.19
C VAL A 872 -3.65 26.94 14.31
N ARG A 873 -3.12 27.11 15.54
CA ARG A 873 -1.67 27.22 15.76
C ARG A 873 -0.90 25.98 15.32
N ILE A 874 -1.42 24.79 15.63
CA ILE A 874 -0.84 23.52 15.19
C ILE A 874 -0.82 23.44 13.66
N ALA A 875 -1.95 23.65 13.01
CA ALA A 875 -2.05 23.57 11.55
C ALA A 875 -1.16 24.61 10.84
N ALA A 876 -1.05 25.83 11.39
CA ALA A 876 -0.17 26.86 10.86
C ALA A 876 1.31 26.47 10.97
N LEU A 877 1.74 25.86 12.07
CA LEU A 877 3.10 25.36 12.25
C LEU A 877 3.40 24.16 11.32
N GLN A 878 2.41 23.30 11.08
CA GLN A 878 2.53 22.22 10.10
C GLN A 878 2.67 22.75 8.67
N CYS A 879 1.95 23.82 8.32
CA CYS A 879 2.15 24.52 7.05
C CYS A 879 3.54 25.17 6.97
N MET A 880 4.02 25.79 8.06
CA MET A 880 5.39 26.33 8.14
C MET A 880 6.45 25.25 7.95
N HIS A 881 6.26 24.06 8.53
CA HIS A 881 7.12 22.92 8.25
C HIS A 881 7.01 22.52 6.77
N ALA A 882 5.82 22.34 6.23
CA ALA A 882 5.63 21.94 4.83
C ALA A 882 6.26 22.92 3.81
N LEU A 883 6.34 24.23 4.14
CA LEU A 883 7.02 25.21 3.30
C LEU A 883 8.50 24.88 3.04
N THR A 884 9.18 24.13 3.91
CA THR A 884 10.60 23.77 3.70
C THR A 884 10.83 22.84 2.52
N ARG A 885 9.75 22.26 1.97
CA ARG A 885 9.80 21.41 0.77
C ARG A 885 9.78 22.19 -0.54
N LEU A 886 9.54 23.50 -0.50
CA LEU A 886 9.67 24.36 -1.67
C LEU A 886 11.15 24.53 -2.07
N PRO A 887 11.46 24.89 -3.32
CA PRO A 887 12.84 25.06 -3.77
C PRO A 887 13.65 26.01 -2.87
N THR A 888 14.81 25.57 -2.41
CA THR A 888 15.70 26.33 -1.50
C THR A 888 15.93 27.79 -1.92
N PRO A 889 16.14 28.13 -3.21
CA PRO A 889 16.34 29.51 -3.63
C PRO A 889 15.21 30.47 -3.25
N VAL A 890 13.95 30.03 -3.24
CA VAL A 890 12.81 30.89 -2.88
C VAL A 890 12.65 31.08 -1.37
N LEU A 891 13.21 30.16 -0.56
CA LEU A 891 13.08 30.16 0.89
C LEU A 891 14.20 30.93 1.61
N LEU A 892 15.41 30.95 1.03
CA LEU A 892 16.59 31.59 1.64
C LEU A 892 16.37 33.04 2.12
N PRO A 893 15.67 33.92 1.36
CA PRO A 893 15.39 35.28 1.82
C PRO A 893 14.56 35.33 3.12
N TYR A 894 13.72 34.33 3.36
CA TYR A 894 12.79 34.26 4.48
C TYR A 894 13.38 33.58 5.72
N LYS A 895 14.47 32.81 5.56
CA LYS A 895 15.09 32.02 6.65
C LYS A 895 15.35 32.83 7.93
N PRO A 896 15.98 34.03 7.90
CA PRO A 896 16.31 34.76 9.14
C PRO A 896 15.07 35.23 9.90
N GLN A 897 14.07 35.75 9.18
CA GLN A 897 12.84 36.25 9.79
C GLN A 897 11.97 35.12 10.35
N VAL A 898 11.89 33.99 9.63
CA VAL A 898 11.11 32.83 10.06
C VAL A 898 11.71 32.20 11.31
N ILE A 899 13.03 31.98 11.36
CA ILE A 899 13.70 31.40 12.53
C ILE A 899 13.51 32.26 13.79
N ARG A 900 13.49 33.60 13.62
CA ARG A 900 13.22 34.55 14.71
C ARG A 900 11.77 34.47 15.17
N ALA A 901 10.81 34.46 14.24
CA ALA A 901 9.39 34.39 14.56
C ALA A 901 9.00 33.04 15.22
N LEU A 902 9.56 31.93 14.74
CA LEU A 902 9.34 30.58 15.29
C LEU A 902 9.93 30.38 16.70
N ALA A 903 10.69 31.35 17.24
CA ALA A 903 11.13 31.28 18.63
C ALA A 903 9.95 31.42 19.62
N LYS A 904 8.94 32.23 19.30
CA LYS A 904 7.81 32.48 20.20
C LYS A 904 6.93 31.23 20.41
N PRO A 905 6.54 30.45 19.36
CA PRO A 905 5.79 29.21 19.53
C PRO A 905 6.54 28.08 20.26
N LEU A 906 7.87 28.16 20.41
CA LEU A 906 8.62 27.19 21.22
C LEU A 906 8.31 27.29 22.72
N ASP A 907 7.92 28.47 23.18
CA ASP A 907 7.50 28.73 24.56
C ASP A 907 5.97 28.79 24.70
N ASP A 908 5.25 28.12 23.79
CA ASP A 908 3.80 28.09 23.83
C ASP A 908 3.27 27.34 25.06
N LYS A 909 2.14 27.79 25.64
CA LYS A 909 1.49 27.17 26.81
C LYS A 909 1.09 25.69 26.63
N LYS A 910 0.97 25.16 25.40
CA LYS A 910 0.56 23.77 25.12
C LYS A 910 1.70 22.92 24.54
N ARG A 911 1.93 21.74 25.12
CA ARG A 911 3.00 20.80 24.69
C ARG A 911 2.95 20.42 23.21
N LEU A 912 1.77 20.15 22.66
CA LEU A 912 1.63 19.76 21.26
C LEU A 912 2.04 20.89 20.30
N VAL A 913 1.75 22.14 20.62
CA VAL A 913 2.15 23.29 19.80
C VAL A 913 3.67 23.45 19.81
N ARG A 914 4.30 23.30 20.99
CA ARG A 914 5.76 23.30 21.12
C ARG A 914 6.43 22.20 20.28
N LYS A 915 5.83 20.99 20.24
CA LYS A 915 6.33 19.88 19.41
C LYS A 915 6.38 20.26 17.93
N GLU A 916 5.29 20.80 17.39
CA GLU A 916 5.24 21.21 15.99
C GLU A 916 6.18 22.40 15.70
N ALA A 917 6.34 23.33 16.65
CA ALA A 917 7.29 24.43 16.54
C ALA A 917 8.75 23.96 16.50
N VAL A 918 9.11 22.94 17.29
CA VAL A 918 10.44 22.29 17.24
C VAL A 918 10.68 21.69 15.86
N SER A 919 9.71 20.93 15.35
CA SER A 919 9.82 20.30 14.02
C SER A 919 9.98 21.34 12.91
N ALA A 920 9.10 22.34 12.86
CA ALA A 920 9.17 23.40 11.86
C ALA A 920 10.51 24.15 11.95
N ARG A 921 10.89 24.62 13.14
CA ARG A 921 12.11 25.43 13.29
C ARG A 921 13.37 24.63 12.95
N GLY A 922 13.42 23.34 13.29
CA GLY A 922 14.53 22.44 12.97
C GLY A 922 14.79 22.36 11.47
N GLU A 923 13.76 22.08 10.66
CA GLU A 923 13.88 22.01 9.20
C GLU A 923 14.29 23.36 8.58
N TRP A 924 13.75 24.47 9.08
CA TRP A 924 14.14 25.81 8.61
C TRP A 924 15.61 26.15 8.91
N PHE A 925 16.24 25.55 9.93
CA PHE A 925 17.68 25.72 10.18
C PHE A 925 18.53 25.02 9.12
N LEU A 926 18.09 23.86 8.63
CA LEU A 926 18.83 23.01 7.67
C LEU A 926 18.89 23.60 6.25
N LEU A 927 18.01 24.54 5.91
CA LEU A 927 18.00 25.20 4.60
C LEU A 927 19.35 25.87 4.28
N GLY A 928 20.06 25.38 3.26
CA GLY A 928 21.33 25.98 2.78
C GLY A 928 22.61 25.37 3.36
N SER A 929 22.55 24.16 3.91
CA SER A 929 23.74 23.37 4.30
C SER A 929 24.13 22.36 3.20
N PRO A 930 25.40 21.94 3.08
CA PRO A 930 25.79 20.91 2.11
C PRO A 930 25.12 19.58 2.49
N GLY A 931 24.22 19.08 1.63
CA GLY A 931 23.46 17.85 1.85
C GLY A 931 21.94 18.02 2.03
N SER A 932 21.40 19.25 1.95
CA SER A 932 19.96 19.53 1.93
C SER A 932 19.39 19.70 0.54
#